data_AF-A0A1E7FLE2-F1
#
_entry.id   AF-A0A1E7FLE2-F1
#
_cell.length_a   1.000
_cell.length_b   1.000
_cell.length_c   1.000
_cell.angle_alpha   90.00
_cell.angle_beta   90.00
_cell.angle_gamma   90.00
#
_symmetry.space_group_name_H-M   'P 1'
#
loop_
_entity.id
_entity.type
_entity.pdbx_description
1 polymer ?
#
loop_
_entity_poly.entity_id
_entity_poly.type
_entity_poly.pdbx_seq_one_letter_code
_entity_poly.pdbx_strand_id
1 'polypeptide(L)'
;MYEEETEAIALAVNNFEKGVHRILERRDPNDKDKSRDRVQRLMDHTKHLLIELFNKRRSLRAFLRWFEKEWTRLEVDLERFPVQILKHSMQCYLRCQDSFILITSGECRHEYDMKVARKTKFRSRLSTLQERDDGYTVLYKDTGIYSGFGFDEFNNEIVGIRALLVKELKRYHNSPWDFLDRQGVTELLEIQLDKHEIEAKDLQNALQSLKLKMIENICKRLKPKNLKFATQDKMERLSLSIQGQKIDLERRAKSFQIEGPLLHTEKQRPEDWNSFALEFKKEKDCLPYSQQKRRRVIVDSDSEDDITDTGVIMKSSILDLSGKSSGLLVKVDSSLTNTECEESLGKIKTQMGINTHELELARESLEGEGINKDRVLEEEQVLCFERILNRALTRDEVNPNEVWDARECLRRACMEAGNAYLWGSRHGCVERAIQNFRRCKVILADQRKSNSDQRNSNSLPIQINLLYLEGSAEVNIGIALVVTSERKITTPKVKIFQAVEEFKTVKGLMVKLRNFAEKSSLFSEAASYILKSKQLESLACRWGGMGYWLVSQEKKSIESFQQASQFLSDEDLQKWSDFEDEIFDLAAESIYATCELADRCYSKMEGLDQSSRARGDQLLGILTRALDRHTEICGTIERLYNTDRAKEFRLEYEITFVDDVILHRNKIIRWWEDSKNHTNEGANRRCLPSFKRSDISSTVNVVLTSEPTNSIFSSDGKRKRCQKRKIQGVSSRPIKNRDDVHALYNTPFIERLPSPPKKYRRWGDELLPVHTNYSSDKNKEAHSDNLQYPSVAPPIPLEYQ
;
A
#
# COMPACT_ATOMS: atom_id res chain seq x y z
N MET A 1 30.41 1.90 -6.34
CA MET A 1 29.03 2.33 -6.01
C MET A 1 28.77 3.83 -6.10
N TYR A 2 29.45 4.73 -5.38
CA TYR A 2 29.13 6.18 -5.46
C TYR A 2 29.62 6.86 -6.75
N GLU A 3 30.82 6.47 -7.21
CA GLU A 3 31.39 6.95 -8.47
C GLU A 3 30.55 6.51 -9.67
N GLU A 4 30.11 5.24 -9.68
CA GLU A 4 29.23 4.66 -10.71
C GLU A 4 27.94 5.47 -10.92
N GLU A 5 27.28 5.92 -9.86
CA GLU A 5 26.05 6.70 -10.02
C GLU A 5 26.32 8.13 -10.52
N THR A 6 27.44 8.75 -10.09
CA THR A 6 27.83 10.06 -10.62
C THR A 6 28.19 9.97 -12.11
N GLU A 7 28.88 8.91 -12.51
CA GLU A 7 29.17 8.59 -13.91
C GLU A 7 27.90 8.30 -14.71
N ALA A 8 26.95 7.55 -14.15
CA ALA A 8 25.68 7.25 -14.79
C ALA A 8 24.86 8.52 -15.05
N ILE A 9 24.80 9.45 -14.08
CA ILE A 9 24.13 10.75 -14.26
C ILE A 9 24.85 11.59 -15.31
N ALA A 10 26.19 11.65 -15.27
CA ALA A 10 26.96 12.39 -16.27
C ALA A 10 26.73 11.82 -17.68
N LEU A 11 26.68 10.50 -17.82
CA LEU A 11 26.37 9.81 -19.08
C LEU A 11 24.94 10.11 -19.54
N ALA A 12 23.95 10.05 -18.66
CA ALA A 12 22.56 10.37 -18.96
C ALA A 12 22.40 11.81 -19.45
N VAL A 13 23.02 12.77 -18.75
CA VAL A 13 23.01 14.19 -19.14
C VAL A 13 23.72 14.42 -20.47
N ASN A 14 24.89 13.81 -20.68
CA ASN A 14 25.64 13.95 -21.93
C ASN A 14 24.87 13.35 -23.11
N ASN A 15 24.19 12.22 -22.92
CA ASN A 15 23.35 11.63 -23.97
C ASN A 15 22.16 12.55 -24.26
N PHE A 16 21.48 13.02 -23.22
CA PHE A 16 20.37 13.96 -23.34
C PHE A 16 20.78 15.23 -24.12
N GLU A 17 21.92 15.82 -23.77
CA GLU A 17 22.51 16.97 -24.46
C GLU A 17 22.79 16.70 -25.94
N LYS A 18 23.36 15.53 -26.27
CA LYS A 18 23.56 15.13 -27.67
C LYS A 18 22.25 15.03 -28.45
N GLY A 19 21.19 14.49 -27.86
CA GLY A 19 19.88 14.42 -28.52
C GLY A 19 19.28 15.81 -28.77
N VAL A 20 19.40 16.71 -27.78
CA VAL A 20 18.97 18.10 -27.93
C VAL A 20 19.77 18.80 -29.03
N HIS A 21 21.09 18.62 -29.10
CA HIS A 21 21.90 19.16 -30.19
C HIS A 21 21.46 18.65 -31.57
N ARG A 22 21.15 17.36 -31.71
CA ARG A 22 20.61 16.81 -32.97
C ARG A 22 19.31 17.46 -33.41
N ILE A 23 18.45 17.87 -32.47
CA ILE A 23 17.24 18.65 -32.78
C ILE A 23 17.63 20.05 -33.30
N LEU A 24 18.60 20.71 -32.65
CA LEU A 24 19.04 22.06 -33.01
C LEU A 24 19.79 22.13 -34.34
N GLU A 25 20.48 21.06 -34.76
CA GLU A 25 21.24 20.95 -36.01
C GLU A 25 20.35 20.89 -37.26
N ARG A 26 19.06 20.55 -37.14
CA ARG A 26 18.14 20.42 -38.28
C ARG A 26 17.73 21.74 -38.93
N ARG A 27 18.22 22.89 -38.45
CA ARG A 27 17.88 24.23 -38.95
C ARG A 27 19.15 25.02 -39.28
N ASP A 28 19.05 25.88 -40.30
CA ASP A 28 20.16 26.68 -40.83
C ASP A 28 20.94 27.39 -39.71
N PRO A 29 22.26 27.18 -39.59
CA PRO A 29 23.10 27.80 -38.56
C PRO A 29 23.16 29.32 -38.62
N ASN A 30 22.73 29.96 -39.72
CA ASN A 30 22.70 31.41 -39.87
C ASN A 30 21.53 32.10 -39.16
N ASP A 31 20.57 31.35 -38.60
CA ASP A 31 19.48 31.91 -37.82
C ASP A 31 19.99 32.35 -36.43
N LYS A 32 20.20 33.66 -36.24
CA LYS A 32 20.64 34.28 -34.96
C LYS A 32 19.51 34.24 -33.90
N ASP A 33 18.99 33.05 -33.63
CA ASP A 33 17.86 32.85 -32.75
C ASP A 33 18.33 32.77 -31.28
N LYS A 34 17.86 33.74 -30.46
CA LYS A 34 18.01 33.75 -29.00
C LYS A 34 17.48 32.47 -28.33
N SER A 35 16.71 31.64 -29.03
CA SER A 35 16.23 30.34 -28.57
C SER A 35 17.35 29.32 -28.34
N ARG A 36 18.42 29.30 -29.17
CA ARG A 36 19.57 28.40 -28.95
C ARG A 36 20.26 28.67 -27.61
N ASP A 37 20.50 29.94 -27.29
CA ASP A 37 21.05 30.36 -25.99
C ASP A 37 20.13 30.03 -24.81
N ARG A 38 18.81 29.97 -25.03
CA ARG A 38 17.85 29.57 -23.99
C ARG A 38 17.87 28.06 -23.79
N VAL A 39 17.89 27.28 -24.87
CA VAL A 39 18.01 25.82 -24.81
C VAL A 39 19.30 25.43 -24.10
N GLN A 40 20.44 26.03 -24.45
CA GLN A 40 21.70 25.75 -23.75
C GLN A 40 21.63 26.09 -22.26
N ARG A 41 21.03 27.23 -21.89
CA ARG A 41 20.83 27.58 -20.47
C ARG A 41 19.95 26.59 -19.73
N LEU A 42 18.90 26.05 -20.36
CA LEU A 42 18.04 25.00 -19.77
C LEU A 42 18.79 23.67 -19.65
N MET A 43 19.69 23.35 -20.58
CA MET A 43 20.56 22.18 -20.51
C MET A 43 21.59 22.30 -19.38
N ASP A 44 22.25 23.46 -19.27
CA ASP A 44 23.17 23.77 -18.17
C ASP A 44 22.44 23.67 -16.81
N HIS A 45 21.20 24.13 -16.75
CA HIS A 45 20.35 24.03 -15.56
C HIS A 45 20.00 22.57 -15.25
N THR A 46 19.58 21.79 -16.26
CA THR A 46 19.31 20.35 -16.10
C THR A 46 20.50 19.62 -15.50
N LYS A 47 21.71 19.87 -16.02
CA LYS A 47 22.96 19.30 -15.52
C LYS A 47 23.21 19.68 -14.06
N HIS A 48 23.11 20.97 -13.73
CA HIS A 48 23.29 21.45 -12.36
C HIS A 48 22.27 20.83 -11.40
N LEU A 49 20.99 20.82 -11.79
CA LEU A 49 19.88 20.27 -11.01
C LEU A 49 20.14 18.82 -10.66
N LEU A 50 20.43 17.97 -11.64
CA LEU A 50 20.60 16.53 -11.41
C LEU A 50 21.82 16.25 -10.54
N ILE A 51 22.92 16.98 -10.73
CA ILE A 51 24.11 16.81 -9.88
C ILE A 51 23.80 17.17 -8.42
N GLU A 52 23.20 18.33 -8.18
CA GLU A 52 22.86 18.77 -6.83
C GLU A 52 21.80 17.85 -6.19
N LEU A 53 20.72 17.55 -6.90
CA LEU A 53 19.62 16.71 -6.41
C LEU A 53 20.13 15.37 -5.89
N PHE A 54 20.98 14.68 -6.66
CA PHE A 54 21.48 13.37 -6.30
C PHE A 54 22.52 13.45 -5.18
N ASN A 55 23.39 14.46 -5.18
CA ASN A 55 24.32 14.69 -4.08
C ASN A 55 23.59 14.96 -2.76
N LYS A 56 22.54 15.80 -2.78
CA LYS A 56 21.70 16.09 -1.61
C LYS A 56 20.93 14.85 -1.16
N ARG A 57 20.38 14.06 -2.09
CA ARG A 57 19.73 12.77 -1.76
C ARG A 57 20.68 11.81 -1.04
N ARG A 58 21.93 11.67 -1.50
CA ARG A 58 22.96 10.85 -0.81
C ARG A 58 23.25 11.37 0.59
N SER A 59 23.43 12.68 0.71
CA SER A 59 23.67 13.36 1.99
C SER A 59 22.52 13.12 2.98
N LEU A 60 21.27 13.20 2.53
CA LEU A 60 20.09 12.92 3.34
C LEU A 60 20.02 11.46 3.78
N ARG A 61 20.29 10.51 2.88
CA ARG A 61 20.37 9.08 3.23
C ARG A 61 21.41 8.83 4.31
N ALA A 62 22.60 9.42 4.17
CA ALA A 62 23.68 9.30 5.14
C ALA A 62 23.26 9.87 6.50
N PHE A 63 22.66 11.06 6.49
CA PHE A 63 22.17 11.71 7.71
C PHE A 63 21.06 10.92 8.40
N LEU A 64 20.10 10.37 7.66
CA LEU A 64 19.02 9.54 8.22
C LEU A 64 19.57 8.27 8.89
N ARG A 65 20.51 7.57 8.23
CA ARG A 65 21.16 6.38 8.81
C ARG A 65 21.96 6.70 10.06
N TRP A 66 22.69 7.82 10.03
CA TRP A 66 23.40 8.32 11.20
C TRP A 66 22.43 8.65 12.33
N PHE A 67 21.36 9.39 12.04
CA PHE A 67 20.40 9.83 13.04
C PHE A 67 19.65 8.64 13.66
N GLU A 68 19.32 7.61 12.88
CA GLU A 68 18.76 6.38 13.43
C GLU A 68 19.70 5.72 14.43
N LYS A 69 21.00 5.61 14.10
CA LYS A 69 22.02 5.06 15.01
C LYS A 69 22.20 5.92 16.25
N GLU A 70 22.22 7.24 16.08
CA GLU A 70 22.34 8.21 17.17
C GLU A 70 21.12 8.17 18.09
N TRP A 71 19.91 8.05 17.54
CA TRP A 71 18.68 7.90 18.34
C TRP A 71 18.73 6.62 19.19
N THR A 72 19.15 5.49 18.62
CA THR A 72 19.32 4.24 19.38
C THR A 72 20.43 4.33 20.43
N ARG A 73 21.42 5.22 20.27
CA ARG A 73 22.39 5.52 21.33
C ARG A 73 21.74 6.36 22.43
N LEU A 74 21.03 7.42 22.05
CA LEU A 74 20.44 8.40 22.98
C LEU A 74 19.23 7.85 23.76
N GLU A 75 18.48 6.89 23.22
CA GLU A 75 17.30 6.32 23.89
C GLU A 75 17.62 5.69 25.25
N VAL A 76 18.87 5.26 25.46
CA VAL A 76 19.35 4.65 26.71
C VAL A 76 19.43 5.68 27.82
N ASP A 77 19.84 6.91 27.48
CA ASP A 77 19.99 8.03 28.41
C ASP A 77 18.73 8.92 28.48
N LEU A 78 17.66 8.55 27.77
CA LEU A 78 16.45 9.37 27.61
C LEU A 78 15.79 9.73 28.94
N GLU A 79 15.75 8.80 29.89
CA GLU A 79 15.19 9.02 31.23
C GLU A 79 16.04 10.01 32.06
N ARG A 80 17.35 10.07 31.82
CA ARG A 80 18.28 10.91 32.57
C ARG A 80 18.33 12.34 32.06
N PHE A 81 18.23 12.53 30.75
CA PHE A 81 18.33 13.85 30.10
C PHE A 81 17.20 14.10 29.09
N PRO A 82 15.92 14.02 29.52
CA PRO A 82 14.78 14.02 28.60
C PRO A 82 14.70 15.31 27.78
N VAL A 83 14.86 16.48 28.39
CA VAL A 83 14.76 17.76 27.68
C VAL A 83 15.84 17.91 26.62
N GLN A 84 17.10 17.62 26.96
CA GLN A 84 18.24 17.78 26.05
C GLN A 84 18.14 16.80 24.87
N ILE A 85 17.82 15.54 25.14
CA ILE A 85 17.71 14.50 24.11
C ILE A 85 16.52 14.78 23.19
N LEU A 86 15.35 15.12 23.74
CA LEU A 86 14.17 15.43 22.94
C LEU A 86 14.39 16.67 22.09
N LYS A 87 15.01 17.72 22.64
CA LYS A 87 15.38 18.92 21.87
C LYS A 87 16.32 18.58 20.71
N HIS A 88 17.40 17.86 20.98
CA HIS A 88 18.36 17.46 19.96
C HIS A 88 17.71 16.59 18.87
N SER A 89 16.94 15.59 19.29
CA SER A 89 16.28 14.65 18.37
C SER A 89 15.22 15.34 17.53
N MET A 90 14.48 16.30 18.10
CA MET A 90 13.55 17.14 17.33
C MET A 90 14.28 17.99 16.28
N GLN A 91 15.45 18.54 16.61
CA GLN A 91 16.26 19.30 15.65
C GLN A 91 16.78 18.44 14.50
N CYS A 92 17.28 17.24 14.80
CA CYS A 92 17.72 16.28 13.79
C CYS A 92 16.54 15.82 12.92
N TYR A 93 15.38 15.57 13.54
CA TYR A 93 14.16 15.23 12.81
C TYR A 93 13.73 16.35 11.85
N LEU A 94 13.69 17.60 12.32
CA LEU A 94 13.38 18.76 11.49
C LEU A 94 14.38 18.93 10.34
N ARG A 95 15.68 18.69 10.59
CA ARG A 95 16.70 18.69 9.53
C ARG A 95 16.37 17.66 8.46
N CYS A 96 16.01 16.42 8.83
CA CYS A 96 15.61 15.39 7.86
C CYS A 96 14.36 15.80 7.06
N GLN A 97 13.34 16.31 7.74
CA GLN A 97 12.07 16.67 7.13
C GLN A 97 12.23 17.85 6.15
N ASP A 98 12.89 18.92 6.57
CA ASP A 98 13.11 20.08 5.70
C ASP A 98 14.09 19.75 4.56
N SER A 99 15.05 18.85 4.78
CA SER A 99 15.93 18.32 3.73
C SER A 99 15.18 17.50 2.69
N PHE A 100 14.21 16.69 3.12
CA PHE A 100 13.34 15.93 2.22
C PHE A 100 12.49 16.87 1.34
N ILE A 101 11.97 17.94 1.93
CA ILE A 101 11.21 18.96 1.21
C ILE A 101 12.10 19.71 0.21
N LEU A 102 13.33 20.07 0.62
CA LEU A 102 14.30 20.72 -0.27
C LEU A 102 14.62 19.89 -1.53
N ILE A 103 14.74 18.56 -1.42
CA ILE A 103 15.03 17.70 -2.59
C ILE A 103 13.78 17.41 -3.43
N THR A 104 12.59 17.39 -2.84
CA THR A 104 11.35 17.08 -3.57
C THR A 104 10.80 18.33 -4.26
N SER A 105 10.47 19.37 -3.49
CA SER A 105 9.85 20.59 -4.02
C SER A 105 10.85 21.68 -4.40
N GLY A 106 12.08 21.61 -3.89
CA GLY A 106 13.05 22.70 -4.02
C GLY A 106 12.85 23.82 -3.00
N GLU A 107 11.83 23.76 -2.14
CA GLU A 107 11.52 24.83 -1.19
C GLU A 107 12.64 24.98 -0.14
N CYS A 108 13.22 26.18 -0.04
CA CYS A 108 14.23 26.49 0.97
C CYS A 108 13.57 27.01 2.25
N ARG A 109 13.61 26.23 3.33
CA ARG A 109 13.02 26.58 4.63
C ARG A 109 14.00 27.21 5.63
N HIS A 110 15.29 27.19 5.32
CA HIS A 110 16.34 27.75 6.18
C HIS A 110 17.08 28.90 5.51
N GLU A 111 17.52 29.85 6.34
CA GLU A 111 18.16 31.09 5.89
C GLU A 111 19.42 30.83 5.06
N TYR A 112 20.21 29.81 5.42
CA TYR A 112 21.41 29.45 4.65
C TYR A 112 21.04 29.04 3.22
N ASP A 113 20.12 28.09 3.07
CA ASP A 113 19.70 27.60 1.75
C ASP A 113 18.99 28.69 0.96
N MET A 114 18.20 29.56 1.61
CA MET A 114 17.62 30.75 0.98
C MET A 114 18.70 31.72 0.45
N LYS A 115 19.78 31.96 1.21
CA LYS A 115 20.89 32.81 0.78
C LYS A 115 21.63 32.19 -0.41
N VAL A 116 21.84 30.88 -0.41
CA VAL A 116 22.45 30.15 -1.53
C VAL A 116 21.54 30.23 -2.77
N ALA A 117 20.25 29.95 -2.61
CA ALA A 117 19.26 30.01 -3.68
C ALA A 117 19.14 31.42 -4.30
N ARG A 118 19.21 32.50 -3.52
CA ARG A 118 19.24 33.87 -4.06
C ARG A 118 20.46 34.17 -4.92
N LYS A 119 21.60 33.52 -4.64
CA LYS A 119 22.87 33.69 -5.33
C LYS A 119 23.06 32.71 -6.49
N THR A 120 22.23 31.67 -6.62
CA THR A 120 22.36 30.69 -7.69
C THR A 120 22.13 31.33 -9.06
N LYS A 121 22.91 30.90 -10.05
CA LYS A 121 22.74 31.30 -11.46
C LYS A 121 21.41 30.78 -12.01
N PHE A 122 20.93 29.66 -11.49
CA PHE A 122 19.77 28.94 -11.99
C PHE A 122 18.54 29.20 -11.12
N ARG A 123 17.98 30.42 -11.24
CA ARG A 123 16.80 30.80 -10.45
C ARG A 123 15.60 29.92 -10.81
N SER A 124 14.95 29.41 -9.78
CA SER A 124 13.68 28.70 -9.88
C SER A 124 12.60 29.54 -10.57
N ARG A 125 11.70 28.86 -11.28
CA ARG A 125 10.45 29.44 -11.77
C ARG A 125 9.22 28.96 -11.02
N LEU A 126 9.35 28.04 -10.06
CA LEU A 126 8.23 27.58 -9.23
C LEU A 126 7.59 28.74 -8.45
N SER A 127 8.36 29.77 -8.11
CA SER A 127 7.85 31.00 -7.49
C SER A 127 6.92 31.82 -8.38
N THR A 128 6.76 31.49 -9.67
CA THR A 128 5.87 32.18 -10.62
C THR A 128 4.51 31.51 -10.76
N LEU A 129 4.33 30.31 -10.24
CA LEU A 129 3.02 29.66 -10.16
C LEU A 129 2.16 30.42 -9.13
N GLN A 130 0.88 30.67 -9.46
CA GLN A 130 -0.08 31.25 -8.51
C GLN A 130 -0.17 30.40 -7.24
N GLU A 131 -0.50 31.06 -6.14
CA GLU A 131 -0.61 30.49 -4.80
C GLU A 131 -1.38 29.16 -4.79
N ARG A 132 -0.82 28.14 -4.12
CA ARG A 132 -1.61 26.96 -3.74
C ARG A 132 -2.76 27.44 -2.83
N ASP A 133 -3.98 27.00 -3.09
CA ASP A 133 -5.21 27.37 -2.37
C ASP A 133 -5.26 26.91 -0.89
N ASP A 134 -4.13 26.55 -0.28
CA ASP A 134 -4.11 25.94 1.06
C ASP A 134 -4.18 26.95 2.22
N GLY A 135 -4.31 28.26 1.95
CA GLY A 135 -4.57 29.34 2.94
C GLY A 135 -3.44 29.61 3.95
N TYR A 136 -2.65 28.59 4.30
CA TYR A 136 -1.52 28.64 5.23
C TYR A 136 -0.20 29.02 4.55
N THR A 137 -0.04 28.74 3.25
CA THR A 137 1.14 29.18 2.48
C THR A 137 1.25 30.72 2.43
N VAL A 138 0.14 31.43 2.63
CA VAL A 138 0.09 32.90 2.73
C VAL A 138 0.95 33.44 3.88
N LEU A 139 1.12 32.72 4.99
CA LEU A 139 1.97 33.13 6.13
C LEU A 139 3.48 33.08 5.83
N TYR A 140 3.89 32.36 4.78
CA TYR A 140 5.29 32.19 4.35
C TYR A 140 5.61 32.87 3.01
N LYS A 141 4.59 33.54 2.43
CA LYS A 141 4.59 34.18 1.10
C LYS A 141 5.72 35.19 0.91
N ASP A 142 6.12 35.89 1.98
CA ASP A 142 7.21 36.87 1.93
C ASP A 142 8.60 36.26 1.71
N THR A 143 8.76 34.92 1.78
CA THR A 143 10.07 34.25 1.76
C THR A 143 10.19 33.03 0.86
N GLY A 144 9.16 32.69 0.07
CA GLY A 144 9.13 31.50 -0.80
C GLY A 144 10.26 31.48 -1.83
N ILE A 145 11.42 30.97 -1.43
CA ILE A 145 12.62 30.88 -2.25
C ILE A 145 12.86 29.40 -2.52
N TYR A 146 13.02 29.09 -3.79
CA TYR A 146 13.29 27.74 -4.24
C TYR A 146 14.75 27.62 -4.67
N SER A 147 15.31 26.43 -4.45
CA SER A 147 16.72 26.13 -4.62
C SER A 147 17.17 26.11 -6.07
N GLY A 148 16.24 25.87 -7.01
CA GLY A 148 16.53 25.64 -8.41
C GLY A 148 17.02 24.22 -8.72
N PHE A 149 17.01 23.28 -7.75
CA PHE A 149 17.42 21.89 -7.98
C PHE A 149 16.48 20.80 -7.41
N GLY A 150 15.30 21.16 -6.90
CA GLY A 150 14.31 20.16 -6.45
C GLY A 150 13.76 19.31 -7.60
N PHE A 151 13.20 18.14 -7.30
CA PHE A 151 12.56 17.28 -8.31
C PHE A 151 11.42 17.99 -9.07
N ASP A 152 10.60 18.77 -8.37
CA ASP A 152 9.53 19.60 -8.97
C ASP A 152 10.08 20.65 -9.96
N GLU A 153 11.32 21.13 -9.77
CA GLU A 153 11.95 22.08 -10.71
C GLU A 153 12.17 21.46 -12.08
N PHE A 154 12.37 20.13 -12.14
CA PHE A 154 12.49 19.42 -13.39
C PHE A 154 11.11 19.04 -13.97
N ASN A 155 10.25 18.46 -13.14
CA ASN A 155 9.03 17.75 -13.57
C ASN A 155 7.73 18.57 -13.55
N ASN A 156 7.71 19.79 -13.03
CA ASN A 156 6.50 20.60 -13.05
C ASN A 156 5.99 20.82 -14.50
N GLU A 157 4.71 20.54 -14.73
CA GLU A 157 4.12 20.52 -16.08
C GLU A 157 4.09 21.89 -16.78
N ILE A 158 4.10 22.98 -16.01
CA ILE A 158 3.92 24.34 -16.53
C ILE A 158 5.27 25.06 -16.60
N VAL A 159 6.01 25.06 -15.48
CA VAL A 159 7.25 25.85 -15.33
C VAL A 159 8.49 25.01 -15.09
N GLY A 160 8.37 23.68 -15.06
CA GLY A 160 9.51 22.78 -14.90
C GLY A 160 10.45 22.81 -16.11
N ILE A 161 11.72 22.48 -15.88
CA ILE A 161 12.76 22.51 -16.93
C ILE A 161 12.35 21.66 -18.13
N ARG A 162 11.75 20.48 -17.90
CA ARG A 162 11.24 19.60 -18.96
C ARG A 162 10.21 20.31 -19.84
N ALA A 163 9.20 20.92 -19.24
CA ALA A 163 8.15 21.65 -19.95
C ALA A 163 8.70 22.85 -20.74
N LEU A 164 9.61 23.61 -20.12
CA LEU A 164 10.26 24.76 -20.77
C LEU A 164 11.15 24.34 -21.94
N LEU A 165 11.89 23.25 -21.79
CA LEU A 165 12.75 22.71 -22.83
C LEU A 165 11.92 22.20 -24.00
N VAL A 166 10.83 21.46 -23.74
CA VAL A 166 9.88 21.04 -24.78
C VAL A 166 9.29 22.25 -25.50
N LYS A 167 8.91 23.31 -24.78
CA LYS A 167 8.37 24.54 -25.36
C LYS A 167 9.35 25.23 -26.31
N GLU A 168 10.63 25.33 -25.94
CA GLU A 168 11.66 25.92 -26.81
C GLU A 168 12.01 24.99 -27.98
N LEU A 169 12.12 23.67 -27.75
CA LEU A 169 12.43 22.69 -28.80
C LEU A 169 11.29 22.49 -29.81
N LYS A 170 10.04 22.79 -29.45
CA LYS A 170 8.89 22.76 -30.37
C LYS A 170 9.08 23.66 -31.60
N ARG A 171 9.95 24.67 -31.52
CA ARG A 171 10.33 25.54 -32.65
C ARG A 171 11.19 24.84 -33.72
N TYR A 172 11.79 23.72 -33.35
CA TYR A 172 12.72 22.93 -34.18
C TYR A 172 12.14 21.55 -34.52
N HIS A 173 11.21 21.02 -33.72
CA HIS A 173 10.57 19.74 -33.95
C HIS A 173 9.15 19.69 -33.38
N ASN A 174 8.15 19.21 -34.13
CA ASN A 174 6.73 19.23 -33.70
C ASN A 174 6.45 18.42 -32.42
N SER A 175 7.16 17.31 -32.24
CA SER A 175 7.14 16.53 -31.00
C SER A 175 8.56 16.26 -30.52
N PRO A 176 9.21 17.21 -29.82
CA PRO A 176 10.64 17.10 -29.53
C PRO A 176 10.92 16.00 -28.49
N TRP A 177 10.03 15.80 -27.53
CA TRP A 177 10.21 14.77 -26.52
C TRP A 177 10.08 13.36 -27.10
N ASP A 178 9.02 13.08 -27.89
CA ASP A 178 8.87 11.79 -28.58
C ASP A 178 10.05 11.49 -29.51
N PHE A 179 10.64 12.53 -30.11
CA PHE A 179 11.84 12.36 -30.91
C PHE A 179 13.05 11.94 -30.07
N LEU A 180 13.31 12.61 -28.95
CA LEU A 180 14.40 12.24 -28.03
C LEU A 180 14.20 10.81 -27.50
N ASP A 181 12.95 10.44 -27.23
CA ASP A 181 12.56 9.13 -26.72
C ASP A 181 12.79 8.02 -27.76
N ARG A 182 12.34 8.21 -28.99
CA ARG A 182 12.62 7.28 -30.11
C ARG A 182 14.10 7.10 -30.42
N GLN A 183 14.94 8.08 -30.05
CA GLN A 183 16.39 7.99 -30.20
C GLN A 183 17.06 7.25 -29.04
N GLY A 184 16.30 6.81 -28.02
CA GLY A 184 16.82 6.21 -26.79
C GLY A 184 17.63 7.21 -25.94
N VAL A 185 17.48 8.51 -26.21
CA VAL A 185 18.33 9.53 -25.58
C VAL A 185 17.81 9.92 -24.19
N THR A 186 16.49 9.88 -23.99
CA THR A 186 15.86 10.14 -22.68
C THR A 186 15.87 8.93 -21.77
N GLU A 187 16.04 7.71 -22.29
CA GLU A 187 15.95 6.45 -21.53
C GLU A 187 16.84 6.46 -20.28
N LEU A 188 18.13 6.76 -20.43
CA LEU A 188 19.06 6.81 -19.28
C LEU A 188 18.68 7.90 -18.28
N LEU A 189 18.14 9.03 -18.74
CA LEU A 189 17.72 10.13 -17.87
C LEU A 189 16.48 9.75 -17.07
N GLU A 190 15.46 9.19 -17.73
CA GLU A 190 14.23 8.72 -17.09
C GLU A 190 14.56 7.61 -16.07
N ILE A 191 15.45 6.66 -16.39
CA ILE A 191 15.93 5.65 -15.42
C ILE A 191 16.51 6.29 -14.16
N GLN A 192 17.31 7.37 -14.28
CA GLN A 192 17.86 8.05 -13.11
C GLN A 192 16.76 8.79 -12.31
N LEU A 193 15.77 9.37 -12.99
CA LEU A 193 14.64 10.05 -12.36
C LEU A 193 13.71 9.06 -11.65
N ASP A 194 13.41 7.90 -12.24
CA ASP A 194 12.64 6.83 -11.63
C ASP A 194 13.36 6.30 -10.39
N LYS A 195 14.68 6.07 -10.50
CA LYS A 195 15.51 5.71 -9.34
C LYS A 195 15.43 6.79 -8.25
N HIS A 196 15.37 8.06 -8.62
CA HIS A 196 15.16 9.14 -7.64
C HIS A 196 13.81 9.06 -6.95
N GLU A 197 12.74 8.83 -7.69
CA GLU A 197 11.40 8.74 -7.12
C GLU A 197 11.26 7.55 -6.16
N ILE A 198 11.78 6.38 -6.54
CA ILE A 198 11.82 5.18 -5.69
C ILE A 198 12.60 5.49 -4.40
N GLU A 199 13.81 6.04 -4.54
CA GLU A 199 14.63 6.37 -3.37
C GLU A 199 14.02 7.48 -2.50
N ALA A 200 13.27 8.43 -3.08
CA ALA A 200 12.54 9.43 -2.32
C ALA A 200 11.41 8.80 -1.50
N LYS A 201 10.66 7.85 -2.07
CA LYS A 201 9.66 7.04 -1.34
C LYS A 201 10.31 6.28 -0.18
N ASP A 202 11.45 5.65 -0.42
CA ASP A 202 12.22 4.95 0.63
C ASP A 202 12.67 5.89 1.75
N LEU A 203 13.17 7.08 1.41
CA LEU A 203 13.58 8.09 2.40
C LEU A 203 12.39 8.61 3.22
N GLN A 204 11.23 8.81 2.58
CA GLN A 204 10.00 9.20 3.27
C GLN A 204 9.55 8.11 4.25
N ASN A 205 9.54 6.85 3.80
CA ASN A 205 9.19 5.70 4.63
C ASN A 205 10.17 5.54 5.81
N ALA A 206 11.47 5.70 5.58
CA ALA A 206 12.48 5.68 6.62
C ALA A 206 12.29 6.81 7.65
N LEU A 207 11.95 8.02 7.21
CA LEU A 207 11.65 9.15 8.09
C LEU A 207 10.39 8.90 8.94
N GLN A 208 9.33 8.34 8.36
CA GLN A 208 8.12 7.97 9.11
C GLN A 208 8.38 6.83 10.09
N SER A 209 9.13 5.81 9.68
CA SER A 209 9.53 4.71 10.56
C SER A 209 10.35 5.22 11.75
N LEU A 210 11.31 6.13 11.51
CA LEU A 210 12.09 6.76 12.56
C LEU A 210 11.21 7.57 13.52
N LYS A 211 10.23 8.34 13.01
CA LYS A 211 9.25 9.06 13.83
C LYS A 211 8.49 8.10 14.75
N LEU A 212 7.97 6.99 14.21
CA LEU A 212 7.22 6.00 14.99
C LEU A 212 8.11 5.35 16.06
N LYS A 213 9.34 4.99 15.71
CA LYS A 213 10.34 4.45 16.64
C LYS A 213 10.68 5.44 17.75
N MET A 214 10.77 6.74 17.43
CA MET A 214 10.95 7.80 18.43
C MET A 214 9.77 7.86 19.40
N ILE A 215 8.54 7.84 18.89
CA ILE A 215 7.31 7.85 19.70
C ILE A 215 7.25 6.63 20.61
N GLU A 216 7.50 5.43 20.07
CA GLU A 216 7.50 4.18 20.82
C GLU A 216 8.51 4.23 21.99
N ASN A 217 9.75 4.65 21.70
CA ASN A 217 10.79 4.76 22.72
C ASN A 217 10.49 5.80 23.79
N ILE A 218 9.94 6.96 23.39
CA ILE A 218 9.49 8.01 24.32
C ILE A 218 8.38 7.45 25.22
N CYS A 219 7.38 6.77 24.66
CA CYS A 219 6.30 6.14 25.42
C CYS A 219 6.83 5.09 26.41
N LYS A 220 7.76 4.24 25.96
CA LYS A 220 8.33 3.14 26.74
C LYS A 220 9.18 3.63 27.92
N ARG A 221 10.05 4.61 27.68
CA ARG A 221 11.05 5.10 28.64
C ARG A 221 10.47 6.16 29.57
N LEU A 222 9.79 7.17 29.01
CA LEU A 222 9.36 8.33 29.78
C LEU A 222 7.94 8.19 30.34
N LYS A 223 7.13 7.26 29.81
CA LYS A 223 5.72 7.04 30.17
C LYS A 223 4.93 8.37 30.27
N PRO A 224 4.98 9.24 29.24
CA PRO A 224 4.40 10.57 29.30
C PRO A 224 2.87 10.51 29.36
N LYS A 225 2.28 11.46 30.09
CA LYS A 225 0.87 11.84 29.92
C LYS A 225 0.75 12.73 28.67
N ASN A 226 -0.23 12.46 27.81
CA ASN A 226 -0.59 13.29 26.65
C ASN A 226 0.53 13.57 25.63
N LEU A 227 1.28 12.54 25.21
CA LEU A 227 2.25 12.69 24.11
C LEU A 227 1.55 13.05 22.79
N LYS A 228 1.94 14.16 22.17
CA LYS A 228 1.55 14.54 20.82
C LYS A 228 2.80 14.89 20.01
N PHE A 229 2.95 14.24 18.86
CA PHE A 229 4.01 14.56 17.89
C PHE A 229 3.38 14.89 16.53
N ALA A 230 3.06 16.18 16.36
CA ALA A 230 2.50 16.72 15.12
C ALA A 230 3.63 17.11 14.15
N THR A 231 3.47 16.71 12.89
CA THR A 231 4.41 16.99 11.79
C THR A 231 3.64 17.53 10.58
N GLN A 232 2.61 18.32 10.85
CA GLN A 232 1.85 18.99 9.80
C GLN A 232 2.76 20.03 9.14
N ASP A 233 2.54 20.28 7.85
CA ASP A 233 3.44 21.12 7.09
C ASP A 233 3.60 22.49 7.76
N LYS A 234 4.85 22.83 8.12
CA LYS A 234 5.22 24.10 8.78
C LYS A 234 4.66 24.29 10.21
N MET A 235 4.13 23.23 10.82
CA MET A 235 3.69 23.15 12.22
C MET A 235 4.18 21.84 12.88
N GLU A 236 5.49 21.77 13.11
CA GLU A 236 6.10 20.64 13.82
C GLU A 236 6.15 20.91 15.33
N ARG A 237 5.46 20.06 16.10
CA ARG A 237 5.35 20.19 17.55
C ARG A 237 5.44 18.84 18.24
N LEU A 238 6.29 18.77 19.27
CA LEU A 238 6.38 17.65 20.20
C LEU A 238 6.00 18.15 21.59
N SER A 239 4.85 17.72 22.10
CA SER A 239 4.37 18.09 23.43
C SER A 239 4.10 16.85 24.27
N LEU A 240 4.58 16.82 25.51
CA LEU A 240 4.40 15.71 26.43
C LEU A 240 4.54 16.16 27.90
N SER A 241 3.91 15.42 28.82
CA SER A 241 3.99 15.70 30.25
C SER A 241 4.59 14.50 31.00
N ILE A 242 5.68 14.71 31.75
CA ILE A 242 6.37 13.66 32.53
C ILE A 242 6.52 14.16 33.96
N GLN A 243 6.09 13.36 34.96
CA GLN A 243 6.30 13.65 36.38
C GLN A 243 5.89 15.08 36.81
N GLY A 244 4.81 15.63 36.24
CA GLY A 244 4.35 17.00 36.53
C GLY A 244 5.06 18.11 35.74
N GLN A 245 6.12 17.78 35.00
CA GLN A 245 6.80 18.68 34.08
C GLN A 245 6.20 18.57 32.68
N LYS A 246 5.77 19.69 32.09
CA LYS A 246 5.32 19.75 30.69
C LYS A 246 6.48 20.16 29.81
N ILE A 247 6.85 19.34 28.84
CA ILE A 247 7.85 19.62 27.81
C ILE A 247 7.11 19.89 26.50
N ASP A 248 7.25 21.09 25.97
CA ASP A 248 6.61 21.50 24.73
C ASP A 248 7.66 22.12 23.79
N LEU A 249 7.95 21.39 22.72
CA LEU A 249 8.89 21.76 21.66
C LEU A 249 8.08 22.15 20.43
N GLU A 250 8.15 23.42 20.06
CA GLU A 250 7.38 23.95 18.93
C GLU A 250 8.32 24.67 17.96
N ARG A 251 8.23 24.31 16.67
CA ARG A 251 8.80 25.13 15.59
C ARG A 251 7.84 26.29 15.33
N ARG A 252 8.29 27.53 15.54
CA ARG A 252 7.57 28.71 15.02
C ARG A 252 8.23 29.17 13.72
N ALA A 253 7.38 29.51 12.75
CA ALA A 253 7.71 29.92 11.38
C ALA A 253 8.99 30.77 11.23
N LYS A 254 9.20 31.73 12.13
CA LYS A 254 10.29 32.71 12.06
C LYS A 254 11.42 32.49 13.09
N SER A 255 11.27 31.57 14.05
CA SER A 255 12.22 31.43 15.17
C SER A 255 13.22 30.31 14.98
N PHE A 256 12.85 29.21 14.32
CA PHE A 256 13.74 28.05 14.18
C PHE A 256 14.62 28.16 12.94
N GLN A 257 15.92 28.33 13.14
CA GLN A 257 16.93 28.27 12.11
C GLN A 257 17.97 27.20 12.46
N ILE A 258 18.25 26.33 11.51
CA ILE A 258 19.38 25.41 11.56
C ILE A 258 20.61 26.19 11.09
N GLU A 259 21.66 26.23 11.90
CA GLU A 259 22.92 26.86 11.49
C GLU A 259 23.57 26.05 10.37
N GLY A 260 23.96 26.75 9.30
CA GLY A 260 24.63 26.17 8.12
C GLY A 260 23.67 25.50 7.13
N PRO A 261 24.20 24.79 6.12
CA PRO A 261 23.38 24.06 5.16
C PRO A 261 22.63 22.92 5.83
N LEU A 262 21.40 22.68 5.38
CA LEU A 262 20.63 21.49 5.76
C LEU A 262 21.39 20.20 5.46
N LEU A 263 21.92 20.12 4.25
CA LEU A 263 22.64 18.97 3.69
C LEU A 263 23.98 19.42 3.13
N HIS A 264 25.07 18.94 3.71
CA HIS A 264 26.42 19.21 3.22
C HIS A 264 26.73 18.26 2.06
N THR A 265 27.07 18.80 0.89
CA THR A 265 27.41 18.02 -0.32
C THR A 265 28.60 17.08 -0.07
N GLU A 266 29.50 17.46 0.83
CA GLU A 266 30.69 16.70 1.24
C GLU A 266 30.37 15.55 2.21
N LYS A 267 29.28 15.64 2.98
CA LYS A 267 28.92 14.65 4.00
C LYS A 267 28.03 13.56 3.41
N GLN A 268 28.65 12.59 2.75
CA GLN A 268 27.94 11.52 2.02
C GLN A 268 27.95 10.18 2.76
N ARG A 269 28.68 10.06 3.87
CA ARG A 269 28.72 8.87 4.71
C ARG A 269 28.13 9.16 6.09
N PRO A 270 27.51 8.17 6.76
CA PRO A 270 26.94 8.37 8.10
C PRO A 270 27.96 8.92 9.11
N GLU A 271 29.23 8.51 8.99
CA GLU A 271 30.30 8.91 9.91
C GLU A 271 30.63 10.40 9.82
N ASP A 272 30.41 11.04 8.66
CA ASP A 272 30.66 12.46 8.43
C ASP A 272 29.74 13.36 9.30
N TRP A 273 28.66 12.77 9.81
CA TRP A 273 27.65 13.44 10.63
C TRP A 273 27.90 13.31 12.13
N ASN A 274 28.95 12.60 12.57
CA ASN A 274 29.30 12.45 13.98
C ASN A 274 29.56 13.78 14.71
N SER A 275 29.95 14.83 13.99
CA SER A 275 30.11 16.18 14.56
C SER A 275 28.81 16.77 15.13
N PHE A 276 27.66 16.21 14.76
CA PHE A 276 26.35 16.61 15.25
C PHE A 276 25.87 15.77 16.45
N ALA A 277 26.65 14.78 16.91
CA ALA A 277 26.25 13.92 18.01
C ALA A 277 26.07 14.73 19.31
N LEU A 278 25.09 14.34 20.12
CA LEU A 278 24.85 15.00 21.40
C LEU A 278 25.87 14.49 22.44
N GLU A 279 26.76 15.38 22.86
CA GLU A 279 27.71 15.13 23.94
C GLU A 279 27.13 15.58 25.29
N PHE A 280 26.94 14.63 26.20
CA PHE A 280 26.68 14.96 27.60
C PHE A 280 28.00 15.39 28.21
N LYS A 281 28.14 16.69 28.51
CA LYS A 281 29.21 17.15 29.39
C LYS A 281 29.00 16.45 30.73
N LYS A 282 29.84 15.46 31.04
CA LYS A 282 29.98 14.98 32.42
C LYS A 282 30.33 16.23 33.21
N GLU A 283 29.42 16.71 34.05
CA GLU A 283 29.77 17.68 35.07
C GLU A 283 30.99 17.10 35.78
N LYS A 284 32.16 17.69 35.53
CA LYS A 284 33.34 17.40 36.34
C LYS A 284 32.90 17.76 37.75
N ASP A 285 32.94 16.79 38.66
CA ASP A 285 32.68 16.97 40.08
C ASP A 285 33.38 18.25 40.54
N CYS A 286 32.63 19.34 40.60
CA CYS A 286 33.13 20.60 41.09
C CYS A 286 33.25 20.41 42.58
N LEU A 287 34.50 20.27 43.04
CA LEU A 287 34.87 20.29 44.45
C LEU A 287 34.09 21.40 45.17
N PRO A 288 33.66 21.16 46.43
CA PRO A 288 32.77 22.07 47.14
C PRO A 288 33.41 23.45 47.25
N TYR A 289 32.74 24.44 46.67
CA TYR A 289 33.15 25.83 46.69
C TYR A 289 33.34 26.31 48.14
N SER A 290 34.53 26.81 48.41
CA SER A 290 34.93 27.47 49.65
C SER A 290 33.98 28.60 50.02
N GLN A 291 33.67 28.68 51.31
CA GLN A 291 32.93 29.74 51.98
C GLN A 291 33.33 31.16 51.50
N GLN A 292 32.41 31.88 50.86
CA GLN A 292 32.53 33.33 50.71
C GLN A 292 31.55 34.05 51.65
N LYS A 293 32.16 34.97 52.42
CA LYS A 293 31.61 35.76 53.51
C LYS A 293 30.38 36.57 53.10
N ARG A 294 29.31 36.45 53.89
CA ARG A 294 28.17 37.38 53.93
C ARG A 294 28.68 38.77 54.33
N ARG A 295 28.47 39.77 53.46
CA ARG A 295 28.58 41.19 53.81
C ARG A 295 27.16 41.70 54.07
N ARG A 296 26.84 42.00 55.34
CA ARG A 296 25.63 42.74 55.72
C ARG A 296 25.82 44.19 55.33
N VAL A 297 24.86 44.77 54.61
CA VAL A 297 24.71 46.21 54.46
C VAL A 297 23.41 46.57 55.17
N ILE A 298 23.56 47.38 56.22
CA ILE A 298 22.47 48.06 56.93
C ILE A 298 22.24 49.37 56.18
N VAL A 299 20.98 49.69 55.87
CA VAL A 299 20.57 51.04 55.46
C VAL A 299 19.40 51.42 56.36
N ASP A 300 19.69 52.29 57.32
CA ASP A 300 18.71 53.14 58.00
C ASP A 300 18.56 54.43 57.17
N SER A 301 17.32 54.91 57.00
CA SER A 301 16.89 56.32 57.13
C SER A 301 15.54 56.56 56.45
N ASP A 302 14.52 56.69 57.29
CA ASP A 302 13.45 57.69 57.34
C ASP A 302 13.17 58.57 56.10
N SER A 303 11.92 58.48 55.63
CA SER A 303 11.04 59.65 55.42
C SER A 303 9.59 59.19 55.27
N GLU A 304 8.72 59.71 56.13
CA GLU A 304 7.26 59.58 56.06
C GLU A 304 6.68 60.30 54.82
N ASP A 305 5.65 59.71 54.20
CA ASP A 305 4.39 60.39 53.82
C ASP A 305 3.53 59.49 52.90
N ASP A 306 2.45 58.99 53.51
CA ASP A 306 1.06 58.89 53.05
C ASP A 306 0.63 58.45 51.61
N ILE A 307 -0.13 57.33 51.64
CA ILE A 307 -1.46 57.11 51.06
C ILE A 307 -1.62 56.44 49.66
N THR A 308 -2.40 55.34 49.72
CA THR A 308 -3.22 54.62 48.70
C THR A 308 -2.60 53.63 47.70
N ASP A 309 -2.74 52.35 48.08
CA ASP A 309 -3.62 51.36 47.42
C ASP A 309 -3.47 51.11 45.91
N THR A 310 -2.78 50.01 45.55
CA THR A 310 -3.32 48.83 44.83
C THR A 310 -2.24 48.03 44.09
N GLY A 311 -2.11 46.75 44.45
CA GLY A 311 -1.87 45.66 43.50
C GLY A 311 -0.51 45.53 42.80
N VAL A 312 0.54 45.16 43.55
CA VAL A 312 1.76 44.55 42.99
C VAL A 312 1.48 43.09 42.61
N ILE A 313 1.55 42.75 41.32
CA ILE A 313 1.88 41.39 40.87
C ILE A 313 3.31 41.42 40.33
N MET A 314 4.22 40.83 41.11
CA MET A 314 5.62 40.65 40.77
C MET A 314 5.78 39.83 39.47
N LYS A 315 6.38 40.46 38.46
CA LYS A 315 7.00 39.74 37.33
C LYS A 315 8.17 38.93 37.86
N SER A 316 8.04 37.61 37.88
CA SER A 316 9.19 36.72 38.02
C SER A 316 10.06 36.82 36.78
N SER A 317 11.32 37.19 37.01
CA SER A 317 12.37 37.35 36.01
C SER A 317 12.68 36.01 35.33
N ILE A 318 12.44 35.95 34.02
CA ILE A 318 12.99 34.93 33.13
C ILE A 318 14.52 35.11 33.16
N LEU A 319 15.22 34.09 33.65
CA LEU A 319 16.66 33.95 33.56
C LEU A 319 17.04 33.79 32.08
N ASP A 320 17.41 34.90 31.47
CA ASP A 320 17.94 34.96 30.11
C ASP A 320 19.41 34.48 30.14
N LEU A 321 19.59 33.17 30.05
CA LEU A 321 20.90 32.56 29.81
C LEU A 321 21.26 32.76 28.33
N SER A 322 22.02 33.84 28.09
CA SER A 322 22.62 34.19 26.80
C SER A 322 23.56 33.08 26.31
N GLY A 323 23.03 32.19 25.47
CA GLY A 323 23.80 31.20 24.72
C GLY A 323 23.02 30.79 23.49
N LYS A 324 23.40 31.34 22.33
CA LYS A 324 22.93 31.05 20.95
C LYS A 324 21.76 30.05 20.92
N SER A 325 20.56 30.55 21.20
CA SER A 325 19.39 29.69 21.32
C SER A 325 19.02 29.20 19.92
N SER A 326 19.01 27.89 19.78
CA SER A 326 18.80 27.11 18.57
C SER A 326 17.38 27.20 17.98
N GLY A 327 16.70 28.34 18.16
CA GLY A 327 15.42 28.72 17.53
C GLY A 327 14.17 27.89 17.86
N LEU A 328 14.34 26.71 18.46
CA LEU A 328 13.28 25.83 18.93
C LEU A 328 12.79 26.36 20.27
N LEU A 329 11.52 26.73 20.36
CA LEU A 329 10.92 27.17 21.59
C LEU A 329 10.73 25.96 22.50
N VAL A 330 11.47 25.94 23.61
CA VAL A 330 11.42 24.89 24.62
C VAL A 330 10.68 25.46 25.81
N LYS A 331 9.39 25.14 25.94
CA LYS A 331 8.62 25.46 27.14
C LYS A 331 8.70 24.29 28.10
N VAL A 332 9.20 24.58 29.30
CA VAL A 332 9.29 23.64 30.41
C VAL A 332 8.53 24.24 31.59
N ASP A 333 7.28 23.83 31.76
CA ASP A 333 6.46 24.26 32.91
C ASP A 333 6.63 23.22 34.02
N SER A 334 7.15 23.65 35.17
CA SER A 334 7.40 22.82 36.36
C SER A 334 6.48 23.17 37.54
N SER A 335 5.49 24.04 37.33
CA SER A 335 4.52 24.41 38.36
C SER A 335 3.61 23.22 38.67
N LEU A 336 3.73 22.66 39.87
CA LEU A 336 2.81 21.69 40.47
C LEU A 336 1.38 22.27 40.46
N THR A 337 0.56 21.84 39.52
CA THR A 337 -0.85 22.22 39.46
C THR A 337 -1.61 21.44 40.53
N ASN A 338 -2.07 22.15 41.55
CA ASN A 338 -3.11 21.69 42.45
C ASN A 338 -4.35 21.27 41.64
N THR A 339 -4.99 20.22 42.14
CA THR A 339 -6.23 19.61 41.68
C THR A 339 -7.30 20.63 41.28
N GLU A 340 -7.43 20.90 39.98
CA GLU A 340 -8.66 21.41 39.41
C GLU A 340 -9.49 20.23 38.93
N CYS A 341 -10.74 20.21 39.39
CA CYS A 341 -11.76 19.21 39.16
C CYS A 341 -11.87 18.94 37.64
N GLU A 342 -11.72 17.66 37.25
CA GLU A 342 -11.84 17.22 35.86
C GLU A 342 -13.27 17.49 35.34
N GLU A 343 -13.49 18.66 34.76
CA GLU A 343 -14.63 18.86 33.87
C GLU A 343 -14.43 17.94 32.66
N SER A 344 -15.45 17.12 32.37
CA SER A 344 -15.34 16.10 31.34
C SER A 344 -14.91 16.73 30.01
N LEU A 345 -13.99 16.05 29.32
CA LEU A 345 -13.40 16.46 28.03
C LEU A 345 -14.43 16.84 26.96
N GLY A 346 -15.68 16.40 27.10
CA GLY A 346 -16.82 16.86 26.30
C GLY A 346 -17.17 18.32 26.58
N LYS A 347 -17.38 18.71 27.85
CA LYS A 347 -17.77 20.08 28.23
C LYS A 347 -16.72 21.13 27.87
N ILE A 348 -15.43 20.81 28.05
CA ILE A 348 -14.33 21.72 27.70
C ILE A 348 -14.27 21.96 26.18
N LYS A 349 -14.51 20.93 25.36
CA LYS A 349 -14.52 21.06 23.89
C LYS A 349 -15.73 21.87 23.40
N THR A 350 -16.90 21.69 24.01
CA THR A 350 -18.09 22.49 23.71
C THR A 350 -17.94 23.95 24.16
N GLN A 351 -17.34 24.21 25.33
CA GLN A 351 -17.05 25.56 25.81
C GLN A 351 -16.01 26.30 24.95
N MET A 352 -15.06 25.59 24.35
CA MET A 352 -14.06 26.16 23.44
C MET A 352 -14.58 26.36 22.01
N GLY A 353 -15.86 26.07 21.74
CA GLY A 353 -16.47 26.19 20.42
C GLY A 353 -15.95 25.17 19.40
N ILE A 354 -15.25 24.13 19.85
CA ILE A 354 -14.66 23.12 18.97
C ILE A 354 -15.72 22.05 18.71
N ASN A 355 -16.26 22.07 17.50
CA ASN A 355 -17.23 21.08 17.05
C ASN A 355 -16.54 19.72 16.92
N THR A 356 -16.73 18.85 17.91
CA THR A 356 -16.09 17.52 17.95
C THR A 356 -16.51 16.63 16.79
N HIS A 357 -17.70 16.89 16.25
CA HIS A 357 -18.22 16.18 15.08
C HIS A 357 -17.44 16.53 13.81
N GLU A 358 -17.02 17.80 13.64
CA GLU A 358 -16.21 18.22 12.49
C GLU A 358 -14.79 17.65 12.53
N LEU A 359 -14.22 17.44 13.72
CA LEU A 359 -12.90 16.83 13.88
C LEU A 359 -12.90 15.32 13.61
N GLU A 360 -13.99 14.62 13.96
CA GLU A 360 -14.18 13.22 13.56
C GLU A 360 -14.38 13.10 12.05
N LEU A 361 -15.18 13.98 11.44
CA LEU A 361 -15.33 14.06 9.99
C LEU A 361 -14.00 14.36 9.28
N ALA A 362 -13.17 15.26 9.81
CA ALA A 362 -11.87 15.59 9.23
C ALA A 362 -10.86 14.42 9.33
N ARG A 363 -10.91 13.64 10.42
CA ARG A 363 -10.09 12.44 10.58
C ARG A 363 -10.52 11.33 9.62
N GLU A 364 -11.83 11.10 9.48
CA GLU A 364 -12.36 10.16 8.48
C GLU A 364 -11.99 10.58 7.04
N SER A 365 -11.98 11.89 6.77
CA SER A 365 -11.53 12.45 5.48
C SER A 365 -10.05 12.16 5.20
N LEU A 366 -9.15 12.38 6.17
CA LEU A 366 -7.70 12.15 6.01
C LEU A 366 -7.33 10.66 5.90
N GLU A 367 -7.99 9.78 6.65
CA GLU A 367 -7.80 8.33 6.49
C GLU A 367 -8.36 7.83 5.14
N GLY A 368 -9.32 8.54 4.54
CA GLY A 368 -9.79 8.32 3.17
C GLY A 368 -8.76 8.69 2.09
N GLU A 369 -7.93 9.71 2.31
CA GLU A 369 -6.95 10.20 1.32
C GLU A 369 -5.78 9.25 1.08
N GLY A 370 -5.34 8.50 2.09
CA GLY A 370 -4.26 7.50 1.94
C GLY A 370 -4.66 6.31 1.07
N ILE A 371 -5.88 5.80 1.26
CA ILE A 371 -6.45 4.66 0.50
C ILE A 371 -6.84 5.10 -0.92
N ASN A 372 -7.19 6.38 -1.10
CA ASN A 372 -7.45 6.92 -2.44
C ASN A 372 -6.21 6.94 -3.33
N LYS A 373 -4.98 6.99 -2.80
CA LYS A 373 -3.77 7.01 -3.65
C LYS A 373 -3.57 5.71 -4.42
N ASP A 374 -3.73 4.55 -3.77
CA ASP A 374 -3.58 3.25 -4.44
C ASP A 374 -4.70 3.02 -5.47
N ARG A 375 -5.94 3.45 -5.16
CA ARG A 375 -7.08 3.40 -6.09
C ARG A 375 -6.94 4.35 -7.29
N VAL A 376 -6.31 5.51 -7.08
CA VAL A 376 -6.02 6.47 -8.16
C VAL A 376 -4.96 5.90 -9.10
N LEU A 377 -3.94 5.20 -8.57
CA LEU A 377 -2.92 4.56 -9.41
C LEU A 377 -3.51 3.49 -10.34
N GLU A 378 -4.45 2.69 -9.88
CA GLU A 378 -5.12 1.67 -10.72
C GLU A 378 -6.02 2.27 -11.80
N GLU A 379 -6.76 3.36 -11.50
CA GLU A 379 -7.55 4.07 -12.52
C GLU A 379 -6.65 4.76 -13.55
N GLU A 380 -5.53 5.33 -13.12
CA GLU A 380 -4.54 5.92 -14.02
C GLU A 380 -3.94 4.89 -14.97
N GLN A 381 -3.70 3.66 -14.50
CA GLN A 381 -3.27 2.54 -15.34
C GLN A 381 -4.32 2.18 -16.38
N VAL A 382 -5.59 2.04 -15.99
CA VAL A 382 -6.71 1.79 -16.93
C VAL A 382 -6.77 2.88 -18.01
N LEU A 383 -6.71 4.15 -17.61
CA LEU A 383 -6.71 5.29 -18.54
C LEU A 383 -5.46 5.34 -19.43
N CYS A 384 -4.31 4.89 -18.93
CA CYS A 384 -3.09 4.77 -19.72
C CYS A 384 -3.25 3.72 -20.82
N PHE A 385 -3.68 2.51 -20.47
CA PHE A 385 -3.88 1.43 -21.44
C PHE A 385 -5.01 1.72 -22.42
N GLU A 386 -6.05 2.44 -22.01
CA GLU A 386 -7.12 2.89 -22.92
C GLU A 386 -6.58 3.87 -23.97
N ARG A 387 -5.70 4.80 -23.56
CA ARG A 387 -5.00 5.69 -24.50
C ARG A 387 -4.09 4.90 -25.46
N ILE A 388 -3.40 3.87 -24.98
CA ILE A 388 -2.55 3.00 -25.82
C ILE A 388 -3.40 2.25 -26.86
N LEU A 389 -4.51 1.64 -26.44
CA LEU A 389 -5.43 0.94 -27.35
C LEU A 389 -6.01 1.91 -28.41
N ASN A 390 -6.46 3.09 -27.99
CA ASN A 390 -6.99 4.09 -28.91
C ASN A 390 -5.92 4.55 -29.92
N ARG A 391 -4.66 4.70 -29.49
CA ARG A 391 -3.55 5.00 -30.40
C ARG A 391 -3.29 3.86 -31.38
N ALA A 392 -3.38 2.60 -30.96
CA ALA A 392 -3.20 1.45 -31.85
C ALA A 392 -4.32 1.37 -32.91
N LEU A 393 -5.57 1.66 -32.51
CA LEU A 393 -6.74 1.62 -33.38
C LEU A 393 -6.84 2.80 -34.38
N THR A 394 -6.23 3.95 -34.06
CA THR A 394 -6.32 5.18 -34.88
C THR A 394 -5.20 5.33 -35.90
N ARG A 395 -4.30 4.35 -36.03
CA ARG A 395 -3.24 4.38 -37.04
C ARG A 395 -3.79 4.11 -38.44
N ASP A 396 -3.13 4.71 -39.43
CA ASP A 396 -3.43 4.50 -40.86
C ASP A 396 -3.28 3.01 -41.25
N GLU A 397 -2.31 2.31 -40.65
CA GLU A 397 -2.13 0.86 -40.76
C GLU A 397 -2.27 0.22 -39.38
N VAL A 398 -3.40 -0.47 -39.15
CA VAL A 398 -3.69 -1.14 -37.87
C VAL A 398 -2.98 -2.49 -37.81
N ASN A 399 -2.03 -2.64 -36.88
CA ASN A 399 -1.38 -3.92 -36.60
C ASN A 399 -2.27 -4.78 -35.66
N PRO A 400 -2.82 -5.91 -36.13
CA PRO A 400 -3.75 -6.71 -35.32
C PRO A 400 -3.12 -7.32 -34.07
N ASN A 401 -1.81 -7.62 -34.08
CA ASN A 401 -1.11 -8.14 -32.89
C ASN A 401 -0.96 -7.05 -31.83
N GLU A 402 -0.61 -5.83 -32.23
CA GLU A 402 -0.49 -4.70 -31.29
C GLU A 402 -1.85 -4.33 -30.67
N VAL A 403 -2.93 -4.40 -31.46
CA VAL A 403 -4.30 -4.20 -30.95
C VAL A 403 -4.67 -5.30 -29.96
N TRP A 404 -4.28 -6.55 -30.24
CA TRP A 404 -4.52 -7.67 -29.33
C TRP A 404 -3.80 -7.46 -27.99
N ASP A 405 -2.52 -7.09 -28.02
CA ASP A 405 -1.70 -6.86 -26.83
C ASP A 405 -2.21 -5.69 -26.00
N ALA A 406 -2.59 -4.59 -26.66
CA ALA A 406 -3.18 -3.43 -26.01
C ALA A 406 -4.53 -3.77 -25.34
N ARG A 407 -5.36 -4.59 -25.99
CA ARG A 407 -6.60 -5.11 -25.40
C ARG A 407 -6.32 -5.98 -24.18
N GLU A 408 -5.32 -6.85 -24.24
CA GLU A 408 -4.97 -7.74 -23.12
C GLU A 408 -4.47 -6.95 -21.91
N CYS A 409 -3.61 -5.94 -22.12
CA CYS A 409 -3.15 -5.06 -21.06
C CYS A 409 -4.31 -4.28 -20.42
N LEU A 410 -5.19 -3.69 -21.25
CA LEU A 410 -6.34 -2.94 -20.76
C LEU A 410 -7.34 -3.84 -20.01
N ARG A 411 -7.58 -5.05 -20.52
CA ARG A 411 -8.45 -6.06 -19.88
C ARG A 411 -7.92 -6.41 -18.48
N ARG A 412 -6.62 -6.70 -18.37
CA ARG A 412 -5.97 -7.02 -17.09
C ARG A 412 -6.10 -5.86 -16.10
N ALA A 413 -5.74 -4.64 -16.52
CA ALA A 413 -5.84 -3.45 -15.68
C ALA A 413 -7.29 -3.17 -15.22
N CYS A 414 -8.28 -3.37 -16.10
CA CYS A 414 -9.70 -3.25 -15.72
C CYS A 414 -10.09 -4.30 -14.67
N MET A 415 -9.61 -5.54 -14.79
CA MET A 415 -9.91 -6.59 -13.81
C MET A 415 -9.28 -6.30 -12.45
N GLU A 416 -8.02 -5.86 -12.44
CA GLU A 416 -7.27 -5.48 -11.22
C GLU A 416 -7.93 -4.30 -10.51
N ALA A 417 -8.16 -3.19 -11.23
CA ALA A 417 -8.87 -2.04 -10.69
C ALA A 417 -10.27 -2.44 -10.18
N GLY A 418 -11.00 -3.25 -10.93
CA GLY A 418 -12.31 -3.76 -10.52
C GLY A 418 -12.26 -4.51 -9.19
N ASN A 419 -11.29 -5.41 -9.03
CA ASN A 419 -11.08 -6.19 -7.81
C ASN A 419 -10.69 -5.30 -6.63
N ALA A 420 -9.78 -4.36 -6.82
CA ALA A 420 -9.37 -3.43 -5.77
C ALA A 420 -10.50 -2.48 -5.35
N TYR A 421 -11.36 -2.04 -6.29
CA TYR A 421 -12.58 -1.31 -5.94
C TYR A 421 -13.60 -2.17 -5.19
N LEU A 422 -13.69 -3.46 -5.51
CA LEU A 422 -14.64 -4.38 -4.86
C LEU A 422 -14.20 -4.73 -3.44
N TRP A 423 -12.93 -5.12 -3.27
CA TRP A 423 -12.37 -5.68 -2.03
C TRP A 423 -11.61 -4.67 -1.17
N GLY A 424 -11.32 -3.46 -1.67
CA GLY A 424 -10.57 -2.44 -0.94
C GLY A 424 -11.25 -1.95 0.34
N SER A 425 -10.45 -1.81 1.39
CA SER A 425 -10.80 -1.82 2.82
C SER A 425 -11.80 -0.77 3.34
N ARG A 426 -12.06 0.34 2.66
CA ARG A 426 -13.11 1.29 3.10
C ARG A 426 -14.03 1.66 1.96
N HIS A 427 -15.30 1.29 2.10
CA HIS A 427 -16.41 1.58 1.18
C HIS A 427 -15.99 1.49 -0.28
N GLY A 428 -15.65 0.28 -0.71
CA GLY A 428 -15.39 -0.01 -2.12
C GLY A 428 -16.40 0.72 -2.99
N CYS A 429 -15.93 1.49 -3.97
CA CYS A 429 -16.80 2.18 -4.91
C CYS A 429 -17.34 1.11 -5.88
N VAL A 430 -18.34 0.36 -5.42
CA VAL A 430 -18.81 -0.84 -6.11
C VAL A 430 -19.34 -0.50 -7.50
N GLU A 431 -19.88 0.70 -7.68
CA GLU A 431 -20.24 1.24 -8.99
C GLU A 431 -19.03 1.34 -9.94
N ARG A 432 -17.85 1.77 -9.46
CA ARG A 432 -16.60 1.77 -10.25
C ARG A 432 -16.08 0.35 -10.51
N ALA A 433 -16.20 -0.55 -9.53
CA ALA A 433 -15.88 -1.97 -9.74
C ALA A 433 -16.69 -2.55 -10.91
N ILE A 434 -18.02 -2.37 -10.87
CA ILE A 434 -18.95 -2.79 -11.94
C ILE A 434 -18.57 -2.16 -13.29
N GLN A 435 -18.22 -0.87 -13.31
CA GLN A 435 -17.81 -0.19 -14.53
C GLN A 435 -16.55 -0.83 -15.15
N ASN A 436 -15.54 -1.10 -14.33
CA ASN A 436 -14.30 -1.72 -14.81
C ASN A 436 -14.52 -3.17 -15.28
N PHE A 437 -15.31 -3.98 -14.57
CA PHE A 437 -15.65 -5.33 -15.03
C PHE A 437 -16.48 -5.33 -16.32
N ARG A 438 -17.41 -4.37 -16.50
CA ARG A 438 -18.14 -4.18 -17.76
C ARG A 438 -17.22 -3.79 -18.92
N ARG A 439 -16.23 -2.92 -18.67
CA ARG A 439 -15.19 -2.60 -19.67
C ARG A 439 -14.41 -3.86 -20.08
N CYS A 440 -13.99 -4.66 -19.11
CA CYS A 440 -13.34 -5.95 -19.34
C CYS A 440 -14.19 -6.88 -20.23
N LYS A 441 -15.49 -7.00 -19.93
CA LYS A 441 -16.46 -7.78 -20.74
C LYS A 441 -16.55 -7.29 -22.19
N VAL A 442 -16.59 -5.97 -22.43
CA VAL A 442 -16.61 -5.38 -23.78
C VAL A 442 -15.33 -5.73 -24.54
N ILE A 443 -14.16 -5.59 -23.89
CA ILE A 443 -12.88 -5.91 -24.51
C ILE A 443 -12.80 -7.40 -24.92
N LEU A 444 -13.29 -8.29 -24.07
CA LEU A 444 -13.34 -9.73 -24.35
C LEU A 444 -14.29 -10.06 -25.52
N ALA A 445 -15.44 -9.40 -25.61
CA ALA A 445 -16.34 -9.55 -26.75
C ALA A 445 -15.66 -9.11 -28.07
N ASP A 446 -14.92 -8.01 -28.04
CA ASP A 446 -14.14 -7.52 -29.19
C ASP A 446 -13.00 -8.48 -29.58
N GLN A 447 -12.29 -9.05 -28.60
CA GLN A 447 -11.26 -10.06 -28.82
C GLN A 447 -11.86 -11.34 -29.44
N ARG A 448 -13.02 -11.80 -28.96
CA ARG A 448 -13.72 -12.96 -29.53
C ARG A 448 -14.15 -12.71 -30.97
N LYS A 449 -14.71 -11.54 -31.27
CA LYS A 449 -15.11 -11.15 -32.63
C LYS A 449 -13.90 -11.11 -33.57
N SER A 450 -12.80 -10.50 -33.12
CA SER A 450 -11.56 -10.43 -33.90
C SER A 450 -10.98 -11.82 -34.17
N ASN A 451 -11.07 -12.73 -33.19
CA ASN A 451 -10.61 -14.11 -33.33
C ASN A 451 -11.52 -14.95 -34.24
N SER A 452 -12.83 -14.69 -34.29
CA SER A 452 -13.73 -15.37 -35.24
C SER A 452 -13.50 -14.95 -36.70
N ASP A 453 -13.09 -13.69 -36.92
CA ASP A 453 -12.82 -13.17 -38.26
C ASP A 453 -11.50 -13.72 -38.82
N GLN A 454 -10.54 -14.03 -37.95
CA GLN A 454 -9.33 -14.75 -38.30
C GLN A 454 -9.65 -16.24 -38.49
N ARG A 455 -9.91 -16.66 -39.73
CA ARG A 455 -10.27 -18.05 -40.15
C ARG A 455 -9.24 -19.15 -39.85
N ASN A 456 -8.33 -18.97 -38.89
CA ASN A 456 -7.31 -19.93 -38.54
C ASN A 456 -7.83 -20.94 -37.52
N SER A 457 -7.78 -22.22 -37.89
CA SER A 457 -8.17 -23.40 -37.12
C SER A 457 -7.35 -23.64 -35.83
N ASN A 458 -6.36 -22.81 -35.52
CA ASN A 458 -5.42 -23.01 -34.41
C ASN A 458 -5.79 -22.24 -33.12
N SER A 459 -6.99 -21.66 -33.02
CA SER A 459 -7.36 -20.77 -31.90
C SER A 459 -8.11 -21.43 -30.73
N LEU A 460 -8.21 -22.77 -30.67
CA LEU A 460 -8.98 -23.43 -29.60
C LEU A 460 -8.51 -23.06 -28.18
N PRO A 461 -7.20 -23.05 -27.84
CA PRO A 461 -6.73 -22.60 -26.53
C PRO A 461 -7.09 -21.14 -26.21
N ILE A 462 -6.99 -20.27 -27.24
CA ILE A 462 -7.37 -18.86 -27.11
C ILE A 462 -8.88 -18.74 -26.84
N GLN A 463 -9.72 -19.52 -27.53
CA GLN A 463 -11.16 -19.54 -27.30
C GLN A 463 -11.52 -20.02 -25.89
N ILE A 464 -10.85 -21.07 -25.41
CA ILE A 464 -11.02 -21.60 -24.04
C ILE A 464 -10.67 -20.50 -23.02
N ASN A 465 -9.52 -19.85 -23.17
CA ASN A 465 -9.10 -18.79 -22.26
C ASN A 465 -10.04 -17.57 -22.29
N LEU A 466 -10.46 -17.12 -23.49
CA LEU A 466 -11.41 -16.00 -23.61
C LEU A 466 -12.75 -16.32 -22.95
N LEU A 467 -13.26 -17.55 -23.08
CA LEU A 467 -14.50 -17.98 -22.40
C LEU A 467 -14.35 -17.97 -20.88
N TYR A 468 -13.19 -18.40 -20.37
CA TYR A 468 -12.90 -18.38 -18.94
C TYR A 468 -12.88 -16.94 -18.40
N LEU A 469 -12.12 -16.07 -19.06
CA LEU A 469 -11.99 -14.66 -18.67
C LEU A 469 -13.34 -13.92 -18.75
N GLU A 470 -14.16 -14.22 -19.75
CA GLU A 470 -15.51 -13.67 -19.86
C GLU A 470 -16.39 -14.13 -18.71
N GLY A 471 -16.39 -15.43 -18.40
CA GLY A 471 -17.06 -15.94 -17.22
C GLY A 471 -16.59 -15.25 -15.92
N SER A 472 -15.28 -15.01 -15.78
CA SER A 472 -14.71 -14.39 -14.58
C SER A 472 -15.19 -12.95 -14.41
N ALA A 473 -15.20 -12.17 -15.50
CA ALA A 473 -15.74 -10.82 -15.49
C ALA A 473 -17.23 -10.79 -15.12
N GLU A 474 -18.03 -11.72 -15.67
CA GLU A 474 -19.46 -11.83 -15.38
C GLU A 474 -19.76 -12.19 -13.92
N VAL A 475 -19.03 -13.15 -13.36
CA VAL A 475 -19.13 -13.49 -11.93
C VAL A 475 -18.82 -12.27 -11.08
N ASN A 476 -17.74 -11.55 -11.37
CA ASN A 476 -17.36 -10.38 -10.60
C ASN A 476 -18.36 -9.22 -10.70
N ILE A 477 -19.01 -9.01 -11.85
CA ILE A 477 -20.15 -8.09 -11.97
C ILE A 477 -21.28 -8.54 -11.04
N GLY A 478 -21.62 -9.83 -11.06
CA GLY A 478 -22.65 -10.41 -10.19
C GLY A 478 -22.35 -10.22 -8.70
N ILE A 479 -21.13 -10.55 -8.27
CA ILE A 479 -20.67 -10.36 -6.88
C ILE A 479 -20.79 -8.90 -6.47
N ALA A 480 -20.27 -7.97 -7.30
CA ALA A 480 -20.34 -6.54 -7.02
C ALA A 480 -21.78 -6.05 -6.85
N LEU A 481 -22.72 -6.55 -7.68
CA LEU A 481 -24.14 -6.22 -7.55
C LEU A 481 -24.77 -6.76 -6.26
N VAL A 482 -24.41 -7.98 -5.84
CA VAL A 482 -24.88 -8.58 -4.56
C VAL A 482 -24.33 -7.80 -3.37
N VAL A 483 -23.02 -7.56 -3.31
CA VAL A 483 -22.36 -6.81 -2.23
C VAL A 483 -22.91 -5.38 -2.12
N THR A 484 -23.19 -4.72 -3.25
CA THR A 484 -23.84 -3.40 -3.24
C THR A 484 -25.20 -3.45 -2.55
N SER A 485 -25.95 -4.54 -2.77
CA SER A 485 -27.31 -4.70 -2.27
C SER A 485 -27.35 -5.04 -0.79
N GLU A 486 -26.35 -5.77 -0.28
CA GLU A 486 -26.20 -6.09 1.15
C GLU A 486 -25.90 -4.84 1.98
N ARG A 487 -25.05 -3.93 1.49
CA ARG A 487 -24.62 -2.73 2.23
C ARG A 487 -25.68 -1.63 2.32
N LYS A 488 -26.64 -1.60 1.39
CA LYS A 488 -27.65 -0.52 1.29
C LYS A 488 -29.04 -1.12 1.54
N ILE A 489 -29.61 -0.89 2.73
CA ILE A 489 -30.93 -1.41 3.17
C ILE A 489 -32.06 -1.09 2.18
N THR A 490 -31.93 -0.02 1.39
CA THR A 490 -32.93 0.44 0.41
C THR A 490 -32.60 0.08 -1.05
N THR A 491 -31.64 -0.81 -1.30
CA THR A 491 -31.23 -1.12 -2.69
C THR A 491 -32.37 -1.74 -3.50
N PRO A 492 -32.58 -1.34 -4.76
CA PRO A 492 -33.61 -1.93 -5.59
C PRO A 492 -33.33 -3.42 -5.83
N LYS A 493 -34.34 -4.28 -5.61
CA LYS A 493 -34.33 -5.71 -5.99
C LYS A 493 -33.84 -5.95 -7.42
N VAL A 494 -33.98 -4.95 -8.30
CA VAL A 494 -33.49 -4.91 -9.68
C VAL A 494 -32.00 -5.26 -9.78
N LYS A 495 -31.13 -4.76 -8.90
CA LYS A 495 -29.68 -5.06 -8.96
C LYS A 495 -29.40 -6.53 -8.66
N ILE A 496 -30.14 -7.13 -7.73
CA ILE A 496 -30.00 -8.55 -7.40
C ILE A 496 -30.51 -9.43 -8.55
N PHE A 497 -31.63 -9.06 -9.18
CA PHE A 497 -32.09 -9.77 -10.37
C PHE A 497 -31.08 -9.69 -11.51
N GLN A 498 -30.46 -8.53 -11.72
CA GLN A 498 -29.36 -8.41 -12.67
C GLN A 498 -28.21 -9.37 -12.32
N ALA A 499 -27.76 -9.39 -11.05
CA ALA A 499 -26.70 -10.30 -10.62
C ALA A 499 -27.02 -11.77 -10.93
N VAL A 500 -28.26 -12.18 -10.65
CA VAL A 500 -28.75 -13.54 -10.94
C VAL A 500 -28.70 -13.86 -12.44
N GLU A 501 -29.00 -12.91 -13.33
CA GLU A 501 -28.86 -13.11 -14.77
C GLU A 501 -27.39 -13.21 -15.22
N GLU A 502 -26.48 -12.43 -14.62
CA GLU A 502 -25.04 -12.59 -14.89
C GLU A 502 -24.56 -13.99 -14.46
N PHE A 503 -24.97 -14.49 -13.28
CA PHE A 503 -24.61 -15.85 -12.83
C PHE A 503 -25.18 -16.96 -13.72
N LYS A 504 -26.40 -16.78 -14.26
CA LYS A 504 -26.95 -17.73 -15.27
C LYS A 504 -26.14 -17.71 -16.56
N THR A 505 -25.68 -16.54 -16.99
CA THR A 505 -24.83 -16.38 -18.17
C THR A 505 -23.50 -17.11 -17.99
N VAL A 506 -22.88 -16.99 -16.80
CA VAL A 506 -21.65 -17.72 -16.44
C VAL A 506 -21.82 -19.22 -16.61
N LYS A 507 -22.92 -19.80 -16.11
CA LYS A 507 -23.21 -21.22 -16.27
C LYS A 507 -23.26 -21.64 -17.75
N GLY A 508 -23.89 -20.83 -18.60
CA GLY A 508 -23.90 -21.05 -20.05
C GLY A 508 -22.52 -20.98 -20.69
N LEU A 509 -21.66 -20.06 -20.24
CA LEU A 509 -20.28 -19.91 -20.71
C LEU A 509 -19.39 -21.08 -20.25
N MET A 510 -19.51 -21.53 -19.00
CA MET A 510 -18.69 -22.60 -18.44
C MET A 510 -19.03 -23.97 -19.05
N VAL A 511 -20.30 -24.24 -19.36
CA VAL A 511 -20.69 -25.42 -20.15
C VAL A 511 -20.03 -25.39 -21.54
N LYS A 512 -20.04 -24.24 -22.22
CA LYS A 512 -19.36 -24.10 -23.51
C LYS A 512 -17.86 -24.32 -23.37
N LEU A 513 -17.22 -23.73 -22.36
CA LEU A 513 -15.80 -23.88 -22.09
C LEU A 513 -15.42 -25.34 -21.91
N ARG A 514 -16.16 -26.11 -21.09
CA ARG A 514 -15.90 -27.56 -20.91
C ARG A 514 -16.02 -28.32 -22.23
N ASN A 515 -17.06 -28.07 -23.01
CA ASN A 515 -17.24 -28.70 -24.32
C ASN A 515 -16.09 -28.38 -25.30
N PHE A 516 -15.43 -27.21 -25.16
CA PHE A 516 -14.25 -26.87 -25.95
C PHE A 516 -12.98 -27.51 -25.37
N ALA A 517 -12.82 -27.52 -24.05
CA ALA A 517 -11.70 -28.16 -23.37
C ALA A 517 -11.66 -29.67 -23.64
N GLU A 518 -12.80 -30.36 -23.61
CA GLU A 518 -12.92 -31.79 -23.94
C GLU A 518 -12.53 -32.12 -25.39
N LYS A 519 -12.63 -31.14 -26.30
CA LYS A 519 -12.20 -31.29 -27.71
C LYS A 519 -10.73 -30.97 -27.92
N SER A 520 -10.06 -30.40 -26.91
CA SER A 520 -8.65 -30.06 -26.99
C SER A 520 -7.80 -31.32 -26.91
N SER A 521 -6.79 -31.42 -27.77
CA SER A 521 -5.80 -32.50 -27.72
C SER A 521 -4.78 -32.33 -26.58
N LEU A 522 -4.71 -31.16 -25.97
CA LEU A 522 -3.83 -30.85 -24.85
C LEU A 522 -4.51 -31.25 -23.53
N PHE A 523 -4.30 -32.50 -23.11
CA PHE A 523 -4.97 -33.08 -21.95
C PHE A 523 -4.77 -32.28 -20.65
N SER A 524 -3.56 -31.76 -20.40
CA SER A 524 -3.25 -31.06 -19.16
C SER A 524 -3.91 -29.68 -19.05
N GLU A 525 -3.77 -28.85 -20.07
CA GLU A 525 -4.42 -27.53 -20.12
C GLU A 525 -5.95 -27.67 -20.12
N ALA A 526 -6.48 -28.63 -20.87
CA ALA A 526 -7.91 -28.92 -20.89
C ALA A 526 -8.44 -29.27 -19.50
N ALA A 527 -7.76 -30.14 -18.75
CA ALA A 527 -8.17 -30.53 -17.40
C ALA A 527 -8.16 -29.34 -16.43
N SER A 528 -7.11 -28.51 -16.43
CA SER A 528 -7.05 -27.27 -15.62
C SER A 528 -8.24 -26.34 -15.92
N TYR A 529 -8.58 -26.13 -17.20
CA TYR A 529 -9.73 -25.30 -17.56
C TYR A 529 -11.07 -25.92 -17.18
N ILE A 530 -11.22 -27.25 -17.23
CA ILE A 530 -12.44 -27.90 -16.76
C ILE A 530 -12.61 -27.67 -15.24
N LEU A 531 -11.54 -27.82 -14.45
CA LEU A 531 -11.57 -27.52 -13.01
C LEU A 531 -11.91 -26.06 -12.72
N LYS A 532 -11.20 -25.12 -13.36
CA LYS A 532 -11.48 -23.68 -13.26
C LYS A 532 -12.90 -23.32 -13.64
N SER A 533 -13.49 -24.00 -14.63
CA SER A 533 -14.89 -23.80 -15.00
C SER A 533 -15.87 -24.25 -13.91
N LYS A 534 -15.57 -25.35 -13.22
CA LYS A 534 -16.37 -25.85 -12.09
C LYS A 534 -16.25 -24.95 -10.87
N GLN A 535 -15.04 -24.46 -10.58
CA GLN A 535 -14.80 -23.48 -9.51
C GLN A 535 -15.64 -22.22 -9.77
N LEU A 536 -15.60 -21.70 -11.00
CA LEU A 536 -16.32 -20.49 -11.33
C LEU A 536 -17.85 -20.66 -11.32
N GLU A 537 -18.37 -21.83 -11.72
CA GLU A 537 -19.79 -22.16 -11.55
C GLU A 537 -20.18 -22.31 -10.08
N SER A 538 -19.33 -22.94 -9.26
CA SER A 538 -19.54 -23.04 -7.81
C SER A 538 -19.64 -21.66 -7.17
N LEU A 539 -18.68 -20.78 -7.49
CA LEU A 539 -18.68 -19.38 -7.05
C LEU A 539 -19.95 -18.64 -7.50
N ALA A 540 -20.35 -18.78 -8.76
CA ALA A 540 -21.58 -18.19 -9.28
C ALA A 540 -22.85 -18.71 -8.56
N CYS A 541 -22.89 -20.01 -8.24
CA CYS A 541 -23.98 -20.63 -7.48
C CYS A 541 -24.01 -20.17 -6.02
N ARG A 542 -22.85 -20.01 -5.37
CA ARG A 542 -22.75 -19.50 -4.00
C ARG A 542 -23.29 -18.07 -3.90
N TRP A 543 -22.76 -17.16 -4.72
CA TRP A 543 -23.20 -15.77 -4.74
C TRP A 543 -24.63 -15.59 -5.31
N GLY A 544 -25.05 -16.45 -6.23
CA GLY A 544 -26.44 -16.53 -6.66
C GLY A 544 -27.37 -16.95 -5.51
N GLY A 545 -26.93 -17.88 -4.67
CA GLY A 545 -27.61 -18.27 -3.43
C GLY A 545 -27.77 -17.10 -2.48
N MET A 546 -26.71 -16.32 -2.28
CA MET A 546 -26.74 -15.09 -1.48
C MET A 546 -27.73 -14.07 -2.07
N GLY A 547 -27.70 -13.85 -3.39
CA GLY A 547 -28.65 -12.98 -4.07
C GLY A 547 -30.10 -13.40 -3.84
N TYR A 548 -30.43 -14.69 -4.04
CA TYR A 548 -31.78 -15.21 -3.77
C TYR A 548 -32.20 -15.05 -2.31
N TRP A 549 -31.26 -15.19 -1.36
CA TRP A 549 -31.54 -14.97 0.05
C TRP A 549 -31.95 -13.52 0.34
N LEU A 550 -31.22 -12.56 -0.22
CA LEU A 550 -31.48 -11.12 -0.06
C LEU A 550 -32.85 -10.69 -0.64
N VAL A 551 -33.36 -11.38 -1.66
CA VAL A 551 -34.73 -11.15 -2.20
C VAL A 551 -35.79 -12.07 -1.60
N SER A 552 -35.49 -12.74 -0.49
CA SER A 552 -36.39 -13.65 0.23
C SER A 552 -36.88 -14.85 -0.58
N GLN A 553 -36.11 -15.30 -1.59
CA GLN A 553 -36.38 -16.53 -2.35
C GLN A 553 -35.64 -17.72 -1.74
N GLU A 554 -35.98 -18.05 -0.50
CA GLU A 554 -35.23 -18.98 0.35
C GLU A 554 -35.02 -20.36 -0.29
N LYS A 555 -36.05 -20.95 -0.90
CA LYS A 555 -35.95 -22.26 -1.54
C LYS A 555 -34.87 -22.29 -2.64
N LYS A 556 -34.85 -21.26 -3.50
CA LYS A 556 -33.85 -21.15 -4.57
C LYS A 556 -32.46 -20.87 -4.02
N SER A 557 -32.38 -20.10 -2.93
CA SER A 557 -31.12 -19.85 -2.23
C SER A 557 -30.50 -21.16 -1.72
N ILE A 558 -31.29 -21.97 -1.02
CA ILE A 558 -30.88 -23.28 -0.52
C ILE A 558 -30.44 -24.19 -1.67
N GLU A 559 -31.24 -24.29 -2.73
CA GLU A 559 -30.91 -25.09 -3.92
C GLU A 559 -29.59 -24.64 -4.57
N SER A 560 -29.35 -23.32 -4.64
CA SER A 560 -28.14 -22.75 -5.23
C SER A 560 -26.89 -23.02 -4.38
N PHE A 561 -26.96 -22.88 -3.06
CA PHE A 561 -25.85 -23.23 -2.17
C PHE A 561 -25.53 -24.73 -2.19
N GLN A 562 -26.56 -25.57 -2.19
CA GLN A 562 -26.37 -27.02 -2.32
C GLN A 562 -25.71 -27.37 -3.64
N GLN A 563 -26.14 -26.76 -4.75
CA GLN A 563 -25.50 -26.93 -6.04
C GLN A 563 -24.04 -26.48 -6.03
N ALA A 564 -23.71 -25.34 -5.40
CA ALA A 564 -22.33 -24.86 -5.27
C ALA A 564 -21.41 -25.89 -4.59
N SER A 565 -21.89 -26.54 -3.51
CA SER A 565 -21.12 -27.57 -2.79
C SER A 565 -20.97 -28.92 -3.52
N GLN A 566 -21.70 -29.12 -4.62
CA GLN A 566 -21.74 -30.38 -5.37
C GLN A 566 -20.84 -30.37 -6.61
N PHE A 567 -20.18 -29.26 -6.94
CA PHE A 567 -19.28 -29.19 -8.10
C PHE A 567 -17.99 -30.01 -7.94
N LEU A 568 -17.67 -30.42 -6.71
CA LEU A 568 -16.56 -31.32 -6.41
C LEU A 568 -17.09 -32.73 -6.09
N SER A 569 -16.92 -33.69 -6.98
CA SER A 569 -17.22 -35.10 -6.69
C SER A 569 -15.97 -35.87 -6.26
N ASP A 570 -16.16 -36.97 -5.52
CA ASP A 570 -15.06 -37.90 -5.18
C ASP A 570 -14.40 -38.45 -6.47
N GLU A 571 -15.16 -38.61 -7.56
CA GLU A 571 -14.66 -39.01 -8.87
C GLU A 571 -13.75 -37.94 -9.49
N ASP A 572 -14.13 -36.66 -9.40
CA ASP A 572 -13.32 -35.56 -9.93
C ASP A 572 -11.98 -35.45 -9.21
N LEU A 573 -12.01 -35.61 -7.89
CA LEU A 573 -10.82 -35.58 -7.04
C LEU A 573 -9.83 -36.71 -7.36
N GLN A 574 -10.34 -37.92 -7.64
CA GLN A 574 -9.49 -39.04 -8.06
C GLN A 574 -8.99 -38.87 -9.49
N LYS A 575 -9.83 -38.36 -10.39
CA LYS A 575 -9.52 -38.22 -11.82
C LYS A 575 -8.44 -37.16 -12.08
N TRP A 576 -8.40 -36.11 -11.27
CA TRP A 576 -7.57 -34.93 -11.52
C TRP A 576 -6.57 -34.64 -10.40
N SER A 577 -6.13 -35.67 -9.68
CA SER A 577 -5.19 -35.55 -8.55
C SER A 577 -3.92 -34.75 -8.86
N ASP A 578 -3.50 -34.72 -10.13
CA ASP A 578 -2.32 -33.97 -10.60
C ASP A 578 -2.53 -32.45 -10.67
N PHE A 579 -3.78 -31.96 -10.55
CA PHE A 579 -4.16 -30.54 -10.58
C PHE A 579 -4.56 -30.06 -9.19
N GLU A 580 -3.60 -30.20 -8.27
CA GLU A 580 -3.81 -30.00 -6.84
C GLU A 580 -4.33 -28.60 -6.49
N ASP A 581 -3.69 -27.56 -7.02
CA ASP A 581 -4.06 -26.17 -6.70
C ASP A 581 -5.49 -25.86 -7.16
N GLU A 582 -5.87 -26.25 -8.38
CA GLU A 582 -7.24 -26.06 -8.87
C GLU A 582 -8.29 -26.91 -8.14
N ILE A 583 -7.91 -28.09 -7.64
CA ILE A 583 -8.76 -28.90 -6.77
C ILE A 583 -8.99 -28.21 -5.43
N PHE A 584 -7.94 -27.65 -4.82
CA PHE A 584 -8.02 -26.93 -3.55
C PHE A 584 -8.88 -25.68 -3.68
N ASP A 585 -8.69 -24.92 -4.73
CA ASP A 585 -9.53 -23.78 -5.10
C ASP A 585 -11.03 -24.15 -5.18
N LEU A 586 -11.36 -25.25 -5.87
CA LEU A 586 -12.74 -25.75 -5.99
C LEU A 586 -13.29 -26.31 -4.67
N ALA A 587 -12.44 -26.96 -3.87
CA ALA A 587 -12.81 -27.49 -2.56
C ALA A 587 -13.10 -26.37 -1.57
N ALA A 588 -12.28 -25.32 -1.54
CA ALA A 588 -12.49 -24.15 -0.70
C ALA A 588 -13.82 -23.46 -1.05
N GLU A 589 -14.10 -23.20 -2.34
CA GLU A 589 -15.38 -22.61 -2.75
C GLU A 589 -16.59 -23.47 -2.40
N SER A 590 -16.46 -24.80 -2.55
CA SER A 590 -17.52 -25.75 -2.15
C SER A 590 -17.75 -25.72 -0.63
N ILE A 591 -16.70 -25.60 0.17
CA ILE A 591 -16.75 -25.48 1.63
C ILE A 591 -17.38 -24.14 2.03
N TYR A 592 -16.96 -23.02 1.45
CA TYR A 592 -17.55 -21.71 1.73
C TYR A 592 -19.06 -21.69 1.48
N ALA A 593 -19.54 -22.35 0.41
CA ALA A 593 -20.96 -22.47 0.14
C ALA A 593 -21.71 -23.25 1.24
N THR A 594 -21.10 -24.30 1.81
CA THR A 594 -21.71 -25.05 2.94
C THR A 594 -21.77 -24.22 4.22
N CYS A 595 -20.72 -23.43 4.50
CA CYS A 595 -20.67 -22.54 5.66
C CYS A 595 -21.73 -21.44 5.56
N GLU A 596 -21.81 -20.74 4.43
CA GLU A 596 -22.81 -19.68 4.23
C GLU A 596 -24.25 -20.21 4.35
N LEU A 597 -24.53 -21.40 3.81
CA LEU A 597 -25.84 -22.03 3.97
C LEU A 597 -26.15 -22.35 5.43
N ALA A 598 -25.18 -22.92 6.16
CA ALA A 598 -25.34 -23.25 7.56
C ALA A 598 -25.60 -21.98 8.41
N ASP A 599 -24.82 -20.93 8.22
CA ASP A 599 -24.94 -19.67 8.95
C ASP A 599 -26.29 -18.99 8.69
N ARG A 600 -26.73 -18.96 7.43
CA ARG A 600 -28.03 -18.38 7.03
C ARG A 600 -29.20 -19.17 7.61
N CYS A 601 -29.14 -20.50 7.59
CA CYS A 601 -30.14 -21.35 8.23
C CYS A 601 -30.16 -21.14 9.75
N TYR A 602 -28.99 -21.08 10.40
CA TYR A 602 -28.86 -20.84 11.83
C TYR A 602 -29.45 -19.48 12.23
N SER A 603 -29.04 -18.41 11.53
CA SER A 603 -29.57 -17.05 11.75
C SER A 603 -31.09 -16.99 11.58
N LYS A 604 -31.64 -17.72 10.61
CA LYS A 604 -33.08 -17.80 10.42
C LYS A 604 -33.77 -18.55 11.56
N MET A 605 -33.18 -19.63 12.06
CA MET A 605 -33.66 -20.38 13.21
C MET A 605 -33.69 -19.54 14.49
N GLU A 606 -32.66 -18.72 14.74
CA GLU A 606 -32.62 -17.79 15.88
C GLU A 606 -33.81 -16.81 15.88
N GLY A 607 -34.29 -16.43 14.69
CA GLY A 607 -35.41 -15.51 14.52
C GLY A 607 -36.80 -16.16 14.50
N LEU A 608 -36.91 -17.49 14.63
CA LEU A 608 -38.19 -18.17 14.63
C LEU A 608 -38.93 -17.99 15.96
N ASP A 609 -40.24 -17.82 15.86
CA ASP A 609 -41.14 -17.87 17.01
C ASP A 609 -41.41 -19.31 17.45
N GLN A 610 -41.95 -19.46 18.65
CA GLN A 610 -42.26 -20.77 19.24
C GLN A 610 -43.31 -21.55 18.44
N SER A 611 -44.14 -20.86 17.65
CA SER A 611 -45.14 -21.44 16.73
C SER A 611 -44.52 -22.13 15.51
N SER A 612 -43.27 -21.81 15.15
CA SER A 612 -42.63 -22.26 13.90
C SER A 612 -41.67 -23.44 14.07
N ARG A 613 -41.95 -24.37 15.00
CA ARG A 613 -41.05 -25.52 15.27
C ARG A 613 -40.76 -26.39 14.06
N ALA A 614 -41.80 -26.74 13.30
CA ALA A 614 -41.64 -27.56 12.10
C ALA A 614 -40.72 -26.89 11.07
N ARG A 615 -40.74 -25.55 10.99
CA ARG A 615 -39.83 -24.79 10.15
C ARG A 615 -38.40 -24.84 10.66
N GLY A 616 -38.21 -24.71 11.96
CA GLY A 616 -36.88 -24.83 12.57
C GLY A 616 -36.28 -26.23 12.44
N ASP A 617 -37.08 -27.30 12.59
CA ASP A 617 -36.62 -28.67 12.32
C ASP A 617 -36.21 -28.87 10.85
N GLN A 618 -36.95 -28.27 9.90
CA GLN A 618 -36.58 -28.29 8.49
C GLN A 618 -35.25 -27.57 8.23
N LEU A 619 -35.05 -26.38 8.83
CA LEU A 619 -33.81 -25.61 8.72
C LEU A 619 -32.63 -26.33 9.36
N LEU A 620 -32.83 -26.95 10.53
CA LEU A 620 -31.82 -27.78 11.19
C LEU A 620 -31.40 -28.95 10.28
N GLY A 621 -32.36 -29.61 9.62
CA GLY A 621 -32.07 -30.67 8.66
C GLY A 621 -31.26 -30.21 7.46
N ILE A 622 -31.47 -28.97 6.99
CA ILE A 622 -30.66 -28.37 5.90
C ILE A 622 -29.26 -28.04 6.40
N LEU A 623 -29.15 -27.36 7.54
CA LEU A 623 -27.88 -26.99 8.17
C LEU A 623 -27.01 -28.22 8.44
N THR A 624 -27.59 -29.27 9.01
CA THR A 624 -26.88 -30.53 9.32
C THR A 624 -26.30 -31.14 8.05
N ARG A 625 -27.10 -31.23 6.97
CA ARG A 625 -26.60 -31.72 5.68
C ARG A 625 -25.48 -30.86 5.09
N ALA A 626 -25.53 -29.55 5.27
CA ALA A 626 -24.48 -28.65 4.80
C ALA A 626 -23.16 -28.91 5.57
N LEU A 627 -23.22 -29.03 6.90
CA LEU A 627 -22.04 -29.34 7.72
C LEU A 627 -21.52 -30.76 7.49
N ASP A 628 -22.40 -31.74 7.23
CA ASP A 628 -21.99 -33.09 6.85
C ASP A 628 -21.21 -33.06 5.54
N ARG A 629 -21.71 -32.31 4.54
CA ARG A 629 -21.02 -32.12 3.27
C ARG A 629 -19.66 -31.41 3.42
N HIS A 630 -19.55 -30.42 4.31
CA HIS A 630 -18.26 -29.82 4.66
C HIS A 630 -17.28 -30.90 5.14
N THR A 631 -17.69 -31.72 6.11
CA THR A 631 -16.81 -32.76 6.67
C THR A 631 -16.43 -33.81 5.65
N GLU A 632 -17.33 -34.15 4.72
CA GLU A 632 -17.07 -35.07 3.61
C GLU A 632 -15.96 -34.53 2.69
N ILE A 633 -16.06 -33.26 2.25
CA ILE A 633 -15.05 -32.64 1.37
C ILE A 633 -13.68 -32.62 2.06
N CYS A 634 -13.62 -32.15 3.31
CA CYS A 634 -12.38 -32.15 4.09
C CYS A 634 -11.80 -33.56 4.25
N GLY A 635 -12.64 -34.56 4.55
CA GLY A 635 -12.22 -35.94 4.67
C GLY A 635 -11.72 -36.53 3.35
N THR A 636 -12.28 -36.14 2.20
CA THR A 636 -11.76 -36.58 0.90
C THR A 636 -10.41 -35.94 0.58
N ILE A 637 -10.22 -34.65 0.84
CA ILE A 637 -8.91 -33.99 0.67
C ILE A 637 -7.84 -34.63 1.55
N GLU A 638 -8.14 -34.90 2.82
CA GLU A 638 -7.20 -35.57 3.74
C GLU A 638 -6.88 -37.02 3.36
N ARG A 639 -7.79 -37.70 2.63
CA ARG A 639 -7.54 -39.07 2.13
C ARG A 639 -6.64 -39.09 0.90
N LEU A 640 -6.76 -38.09 0.03
CA LEU A 640 -6.06 -38.06 -1.26
C LEU A 640 -4.69 -37.41 -1.19
N TYR A 641 -4.54 -36.39 -0.36
CA TYR A 641 -3.31 -35.63 -0.23
C TYR A 641 -2.60 -35.98 1.08
N ASN A 642 -1.27 -35.82 1.10
CA ASN A 642 -0.51 -36.10 2.32
C ASN A 642 -0.95 -35.16 3.47
N THR A 643 -0.74 -35.60 4.70
CA THR A 643 -1.23 -34.89 5.90
C THR A 643 -0.68 -33.46 6.02
N ASP A 644 0.52 -33.20 5.53
CA ASP A 644 1.12 -31.86 5.63
C ASP A 644 0.51 -30.90 4.60
N ARG A 645 0.22 -31.39 3.41
CA ARG A 645 -0.35 -30.60 2.33
C ARG A 645 -1.83 -30.32 2.53
N ALA A 646 -2.59 -31.28 3.07
CA ALA A 646 -3.95 -31.03 3.54
C ALA A 646 -4.01 -29.99 4.68
N LYS A 647 -2.98 -29.91 5.54
CA LYS A 647 -2.86 -28.85 6.54
C LYS A 647 -2.52 -27.50 5.91
N GLU A 648 -1.63 -27.47 4.91
CA GLU A 648 -1.33 -26.24 4.15
C GLU A 648 -2.59 -25.69 3.50
N PHE A 649 -3.36 -26.53 2.80
CA PHE A 649 -4.68 -26.18 2.26
C PHE A 649 -5.58 -25.53 3.32
N ARG A 650 -5.74 -26.17 4.49
CA ARG A 650 -6.57 -25.58 5.56
C ARG A 650 -6.06 -24.23 6.05
N LEU A 651 -4.74 -24.07 6.18
CA LEU A 651 -4.13 -22.82 6.64
C LEU A 651 -4.24 -21.71 5.60
N GLU A 652 -4.12 -22.04 4.31
CA GLU A 652 -4.19 -21.11 3.20
C GLU A 652 -5.60 -20.56 3.00
N TYR A 653 -6.63 -21.42 3.15
CA TYR A 653 -8.03 -21.07 2.97
C TYR A 653 -8.80 -20.89 4.30
N GLU A 654 -8.09 -20.83 5.44
CA GLU A 654 -8.67 -20.66 6.78
C GLU A 654 -9.82 -21.65 7.12
N ILE A 655 -9.71 -22.90 6.63
CA ILE A 655 -10.73 -23.94 6.81
C ILE A 655 -10.60 -24.57 8.19
N THR A 656 -11.73 -24.66 8.89
CA THR A 656 -11.82 -25.25 10.23
C THR A 656 -11.56 -26.75 10.24
N PHE A 657 -11.10 -27.28 11.38
CA PHE A 657 -10.90 -28.72 11.53
C PHE A 657 -12.23 -29.47 11.54
N VAL A 658 -12.24 -30.67 10.95
CA VAL A 658 -13.43 -31.54 10.89
C VAL A 658 -14.04 -31.78 12.28
N ASP A 659 -13.20 -32.01 13.29
CA ASP A 659 -13.65 -32.21 14.68
C ASP A 659 -14.38 -30.98 15.23
N ASP A 660 -13.93 -29.77 14.89
CA ASP A 660 -14.57 -28.53 15.31
C ASP A 660 -15.93 -28.34 14.63
N VAL A 661 -16.04 -28.70 13.35
CA VAL A 661 -17.30 -28.67 12.59
C VAL A 661 -18.31 -29.65 13.17
N ILE A 662 -17.88 -30.88 13.48
CA ILE A 662 -18.74 -31.90 14.12
C ILE A 662 -19.19 -31.44 15.50
N LEU A 663 -18.26 -30.88 16.29
CA LEU A 663 -18.56 -30.34 17.61
C LEU A 663 -19.60 -29.21 17.51
N HIS A 664 -19.44 -28.30 16.55
CA HIS A 664 -20.35 -27.18 16.32
C HIS A 664 -21.75 -27.65 15.90
N ARG A 665 -21.83 -28.59 14.95
CA ARG A 665 -23.08 -29.23 14.52
C ARG A 665 -23.83 -29.82 15.73
N ASN A 666 -23.15 -30.58 16.57
CA ASN A 666 -23.74 -31.21 17.75
C ASN A 666 -24.23 -30.17 18.78
N LYS A 667 -23.52 -29.05 18.93
CA LYS A 667 -23.95 -27.94 19.79
C LYS A 667 -25.24 -27.29 19.28
N ILE A 668 -25.36 -27.06 17.97
CA ILE A 668 -26.57 -26.48 17.37
C ILE A 668 -27.77 -27.43 17.53
N ILE A 669 -27.58 -28.73 17.29
CA ILE A 669 -28.64 -29.74 17.47
C ILE A 669 -29.17 -29.71 18.90
N ARG A 670 -28.27 -29.77 19.90
CA ARG A 670 -28.65 -29.72 21.32
C ARG A 670 -29.35 -28.41 21.67
N TRP A 671 -28.81 -27.27 21.23
CA TRP A 671 -29.42 -25.96 21.46
C TRP A 671 -30.86 -25.90 20.92
N TRP A 672 -31.09 -26.43 19.71
CA TRP A 672 -32.43 -26.46 19.13
C TRP A 672 -33.37 -27.41 19.88
N GLU A 673 -32.89 -28.58 20.30
CA GLU A 673 -33.66 -29.51 21.14
C GLU A 673 -34.04 -28.89 22.48
N ASP A 674 -33.10 -28.22 23.16
CA ASP A 674 -33.35 -27.50 24.41
C ASP A 674 -34.37 -26.37 24.21
N SER A 675 -34.24 -25.61 23.12
CA SER A 675 -35.19 -24.56 22.75
C SER A 675 -36.60 -25.08 22.48
N LYS A 676 -36.76 -26.32 21.99
CA LYS A 676 -38.07 -26.97 21.82
C LYS A 676 -38.68 -27.39 23.16
N ASN A 677 -37.86 -27.75 24.13
CA ASN A 677 -38.26 -28.30 25.43
C ASN A 677 -38.53 -27.21 26.48
N HIS A 678 -37.95 -26.01 26.37
CA HIS A 678 -38.15 -24.90 27.32
C HIS A 678 -39.47 -24.14 27.08
N THR A 679 -40.60 -24.85 27.15
CA THR A 679 -41.94 -24.32 26.85
C THR A 679 -42.63 -23.56 27.97
N ASN A 680 -42.26 -23.73 29.24
CA ASN A 680 -43.18 -23.40 30.34
C ASN A 680 -42.60 -22.59 31.52
N GLU A 681 -41.32 -22.20 31.51
CA GLU A 681 -40.76 -21.39 32.59
C GLU A 681 -40.41 -19.98 32.09
N GLY A 682 -40.92 -18.97 32.81
CA GLY A 682 -41.06 -17.58 32.39
C GLY A 682 -39.89 -16.93 31.65
N ALA A 683 -40.26 -15.99 30.77
CA ALA A 683 -39.50 -15.29 29.74
C ALA A 683 -38.21 -14.52 30.13
N ASN A 684 -37.55 -14.83 31.26
CA ASN A 684 -36.47 -14.01 31.83
C ASN A 684 -35.07 -14.63 31.86
N ARG A 685 -34.80 -15.74 31.17
CA ARG A 685 -33.41 -16.23 30.99
C ARG A 685 -32.91 -16.01 29.57
N ARG A 686 -32.47 -14.78 29.27
CA ARG A 686 -31.52 -14.53 28.18
C ARG A 686 -30.11 -14.91 28.64
N CYS A 687 -29.81 -16.19 28.66
CA CYS A 687 -28.43 -16.68 28.62
C CYS A 687 -28.26 -17.39 27.28
N LEU A 688 -28.33 -16.62 26.19
CA LEU A 688 -27.88 -17.09 24.90
C LEU A 688 -26.36 -17.18 24.95
N PRO A 689 -25.73 -18.24 24.41
CA PRO A 689 -24.34 -18.14 24.02
C PRO A 689 -24.28 -17.05 22.95
N SER A 690 -23.67 -15.90 23.24
CA SER A 690 -23.49 -14.86 22.22
C SER A 690 -22.45 -15.35 21.23
N PHE A 691 -22.91 -15.94 20.12
CA PHE A 691 -22.04 -16.22 19.00
C PHE A 691 -21.81 -14.91 18.24
N LYS A 692 -20.54 -14.53 18.02
CA LYS A 692 -20.23 -13.38 17.16
C LYS A 692 -20.72 -13.69 15.75
N ARG A 693 -21.65 -12.87 15.26
CA ARG A 693 -22.17 -12.87 13.90
C ARG A 693 -21.12 -12.25 12.96
N SER A 694 -20.91 -12.86 11.79
CA SER A 694 -20.16 -12.29 10.67
C SER A 694 -20.84 -11.06 10.04
N ASP A 695 -22.13 -10.83 10.33
CA ASP A 695 -22.99 -9.90 9.59
C ASP A 695 -23.20 -8.52 10.27
N ILE A 696 -22.56 -8.23 11.42
CA ILE A 696 -22.81 -6.98 12.17
C ILE A 696 -21.53 -6.12 12.22
N SER A 697 -21.48 -5.08 11.39
CA SER A 697 -20.51 -3.98 11.59
C SER A 697 -20.84 -3.25 12.89
N SER A 698 -19.95 -3.34 13.88
CA SER A 698 -20.14 -2.77 15.20
C SER A 698 -19.93 -1.25 15.20
N THR A 699 -20.99 -0.50 14.95
CA THR A 699 -21.07 0.95 15.25
C THR A 699 -22.16 1.23 16.27
N VAL A 700 -22.07 0.66 17.49
CA VAL A 700 -22.73 1.21 18.69
C VAL A 700 -21.90 0.86 19.92
N ASN A 701 -21.32 1.89 20.56
CA ASN A 701 -20.65 1.76 21.87
C ASN A 701 -21.68 1.49 22.97
N VAL A 702 -21.73 0.26 23.49
CA VAL A 702 -22.30 -0.03 24.81
C VAL A 702 -21.25 -0.76 25.62
N VAL A 703 -20.73 -0.09 26.64
CA VAL A 703 -19.77 -0.61 27.61
C VAL A 703 -20.52 -1.48 28.61
N LEU A 704 -20.32 -2.80 28.56
CA LEU A 704 -20.57 -3.69 29.70
C LEU A 704 -19.45 -4.75 29.76
N THR A 705 -18.92 -4.92 30.95
CA THR A 705 -17.79 -5.78 31.32
C THR A 705 -18.20 -7.26 31.35
N SER A 706 -17.56 -8.10 30.53
CA SER A 706 -17.57 -9.57 30.69
C SER A 706 -16.35 -10.23 30.03
N GLU A 707 -15.93 -11.36 30.61
CA GLU A 707 -14.77 -12.22 30.31
C GLU A 707 -14.63 -12.67 28.83
N PRO A 708 -13.43 -13.07 28.37
CA PRO A 708 -13.17 -13.31 26.95
C PRO A 708 -13.76 -14.63 26.47
N THR A 709 -14.83 -14.57 25.68
CA THR A 709 -15.35 -15.70 24.89
C THR A 709 -14.72 -15.70 23.49
N ASN A 710 -14.03 -16.79 23.14
CA ASN A 710 -13.45 -17.05 21.82
C ASN A 710 -14.52 -16.98 20.71
N SER A 711 -14.30 -16.13 19.70
CA SER A 711 -15.10 -16.07 18.49
C SER A 711 -14.78 -17.23 17.54
N ILE A 712 -15.81 -17.76 16.88
CA ILE A 712 -15.75 -18.99 16.06
C ILE A 712 -15.27 -18.73 14.62
N PHE A 713 -15.20 -17.48 14.16
CA PHE A 713 -14.73 -17.13 12.80
C PHE A 713 -13.70 -15.99 12.75
N SER A 714 -12.90 -15.82 13.80
CA SER A 714 -11.67 -15.01 13.73
C SER A 714 -10.78 -15.44 14.90
N SER A 715 -9.58 -15.96 14.59
CA SER A 715 -8.66 -16.43 15.61
C SER A 715 -7.84 -15.27 16.17
N ASP A 716 -8.16 -14.87 17.40
CA ASP A 716 -7.32 -13.99 18.19
C ASP A 716 -6.21 -14.83 18.83
N GLY A 717 -5.01 -14.79 18.23
CA GLY A 717 -3.87 -15.63 18.62
C GLY A 717 -2.53 -14.94 18.37
N LYS A 718 -2.09 -14.13 19.32
CA LYS A 718 -0.78 -13.45 19.40
C LYS A 718 0.37 -14.29 18.81
N ARG A 719 0.85 -13.96 17.61
CA ARG A 719 2.12 -14.50 17.08
C ARG A 719 3.31 -13.91 17.84
N LYS A 720 3.91 -14.71 18.73
CA LYS A 720 5.33 -14.57 19.08
C LYS A 720 6.15 -14.85 17.82
N ARG A 721 6.88 -13.84 17.38
CA ARG A 721 7.77 -13.83 16.22
C ARG A 721 8.94 -14.83 16.45
N CYS A 722 8.80 -16.07 15.96
CA CYS A 722 9.96 -16.96 15.82
C CYS A 722 10.78 -16.51 14.61
N GLN A 723 11.90 -15.86 14.90
CA GLN A 723 12.95 -15.54 13.93
C GLN A 723 13.52 -16.83 13.34
N LYS A 724 13.44 -16.99 12.01
CA LYS A 724 14.26 -17.95 11.27
C LYS A 724 15.73 -17.57 11.48
N ARG A 725 16.44 -18.35 12.31
CA ARG A 725 17.90 -18.30 12.41
C ARG A 725 18.51 -18.79 11.10
N LYS A 726 19.34 -17.97 10.49
CA LYS A 726 20.40 -18.41 9.55
C LYS A 726 21.25 -19.45 10.28
N ILE A 727 21.31 -20.67 9.76
CA ILE A 727 22.34 -21.64 10.13
C ILE A 727 23.48 -21.47 9.12
N GLN A 728 24.55 -20.82 9.57
CA GLN A 728 25.88 -20.93 8.98
C GLN A 728 26.68 -21.98 9.77
N GLY A 729 27.24 -22.92 9.00
CA GLY A 729 28.30 -23.92 9.21
C GLY A 729 28.90 -24.23 10.59
N VAL A 730 29.06 -25.54 10.84
CA VAL A 730 30.21 -26.20 11.52
C VAL A 730 30.28 -27.63 10.93
N SER A 731 31.20 -27.93 10.00
CA SER A 731 32.56 -28.48 10.18
C SER A 731 32.67 -29.95 10.67
N SER A 732 33.30 -30.76 9.81
CA SER A 732 34.21 -31.90 10.06
C SER A 732 33.65 -33.30 10.39
N ARG A 733 33.91 -34.28 9.50
CA ARG A 733 35.08 -35.21 9.61
C ARG A 733 35.16 -36.21 8.41
N PRO A 734 36.33 -36.87 8.21
CA PRO A 734 36.85 -37.27 6.90
C PRO A 734 36.77 -38.79 6.64
N ILE A 735 36.81 -39.19 5.37
CA ILE A 735 37.23 -40.53 4.95
C ILE A 735 38.25 -40.40 3.81
N LYS A 736 39.33 -41.17 3.96
CA LYS A 736 40.57 -41.23 3.17
C LYS A 736 40.50 -42.29 2.05
N ASN A 737 41.44 -42.13 1.10
CA ASN A 737 42.07 -43.12 0.19
C ASN A 737 41.32 -43.40 -1.12
N ARG A 738 41.89 -43.06 -2.29
CA ARG A 738 42.92 -43.75 -3.14
C ARG A 738 42.19 -44.20 -4.43
N ASP A 739 42.69 -44.23 -5.65
CA ASP A 739 43.97 -43.96 -6.34
C ASP A 739 43.61 -43.75 -7.85
N ASP A 740 44.57 -43.23 -8.65
CA ASP A 740 44.83 -43.53 -10.08
C ASP A 740 43.77 -43.19 -11.18
N VAL A 741 44.02 -42.79 -12.44
CA VAL A 741 45.21 -42.69 -13.33
C VAL A 741 44.74 -42.13 -14.71
N HIS A 742 45.58 -41.36 -15.43
CA HIS A 742 45.71 -41.11 -16.91
C HIS A 742 44.46 -40.98 -17.83
N ALA A 743 44.40 -40.31 -18.99
CA ALA A 743 45.25 -39.46 -19.82
C ALA A 743 44.38 -38.86 -20.97
N LEU A 744 44.86 -37.75 -21.55
CA LEU A 744 44.78 -37.22 -22.93
C LEU A 744 43.88 -37.92 -23.99
N TYR A 745 43.12 -37.13 -24.77
CA TYR A 745 43.17 -37.09 -26.27
C TYR A 745 42.31 -35.94 -26.87
N ASN A 746 42.99 -34.98 -27.53
CA ASN A 746 42.77 -34.33 -28.84
C ASN A 746 41.36 -34.02 -29.43
N THR A 747 41.08 -32.70 -29.60
CA THR A 747 40.70 -31.90 -30.83
C THR A 747 39.74 -32.47 -31.92
N PRO A 748 38.97 -31.64 -32.69
CA PRO A 748 39.38 -30.34 -33.22
C PRO A 748 38.34 -29.19 -33.39
N PHE A 749 38.93 -28.03 -33.67
CA PHE A 749 38.40 -26.83 -34.32
C PHE A 749 37.29 -27.07 -35.37
N ILE A 750 36.20 -26.28 -35.28
CA ILE A 750 35.42 -25.83 -36.44
C ILE A 750 35.20 -24.32 -36.33
N GLU A 751 35.54 -23.65 -37.42
CA GLU A 751 35.43 -22.22 -37.71
C GLU A 751 34.03 -21.65 -37.41
N ARG A 752 33.97 -20.45 -36.80
CA ARG A 752 32.78 -19.60 -36.89
C ARG A 752 33.11 -18.31 -37.63
N LEU A 753 32.58 -18.26 -38.85
CA LEU A 753 32.32 -17.06 -39.64
C LEU A 753 31.50 -16.03 -38.82
N PRO A 754 31.63 -14.72 -39.15
CA PRO A 754 30.99 -13.64 -38.43
C PRO A 754 29.47 -13.69 -38.63
N SER A 755 28.73 -13.58 -37.52
CA SER A 755 27.27 -13.43 -37.56
C SER A 755 26.89 -12.09 -38.20
N PRO A 756 25.87 -12.02 -39.06
CA PRO A 756 25.37 -10.77 -39.62
C PRO A 756 24.71 -9.89 -38.54
N PRO A 757 24.61 -8.57 -38.77
CA PRO A 757 24.10 -7.62 -37.78
C PRO A 757 22.67 -7.95 -37.38
N LYS A 758 22.42 -8.00 -36.06
CA LYS A 758 21.08 -8.11 -35.47
C LYS A 758 20.23 -6.91 -35.91
N LYS A 759 19.39 -7.12 -36.92
CA LYS A 759 18.31 -6.23 -37.32
C LYS A 759 17.27 -6.15 -36.18
N TYR A 760 17.01 -4.93 -35.73
CA TYR A 760 15.80 -4.45 -35.04
C TYR A 760 15.17 -5.38 -33.97
N ARG A 761 15.56 -5.21 -32.71
CA ARG A 761 14.63 -5.48 -31.59
C ARG A 761 13.59 -4.36 -31.57
N ARG A 762 12.31 -4.72 -31.66
CA ARG A 762 11.19 -3.80 -31.47
C ARG A 762 10.87 -3.70 -29.98
N TRP A 763 10.42 -2.52 -29.56
CA TRP A 763 9.98 -2.23 -28.21
C TRP A 763 8.62 -2.92 -27.97
N GLY A 764 8.47 -3.65 -26.86
CA GLY A 764 7.23 -4.38 -26.50
C GLY A 764 7.40 -5.89 -26.26
N ASP A 765 8.51 -6.50 -26.70
CA ASP A 765 8.75 -7.95 -26.55
C ASP A 765 9.02 -8.40 -25.10
N GLU A 766 9.26 -7.46 -24.18
CA GLU A 766 9.53 -7.75 -22.76
C GLU A 766 8.25 -7.77 -21.90
N LEU A 767 7.09 -7.40 -22.47
CA LEU A 767 5.80 -7.36 -21.77
C LEU A 767 4.79 -8.41 -22.26
N LEU A 768 5.19 -9.25 -23.22
CA LEU A 768 4.40 -10.37 -23.70
C LEU A 768 4.96 -11.68 -23.14
N PRO A 769 4.11 -12.65 -22.75
CA PRO A 769 4.59 -14.02 -22.56
C PRO A 769 5.19 -14.50 -23.88
N VAL A 770 6.47 -14.83 -23.85
CA VAL A 770 7.23 -15.30 -25.02
C VAL A 770 6.58 -16.57 -25.54
N HIS A 771 5.89 -16.50 -26.68
CA HIS A 771 5.67 -17.70 -27.49
C HIS A 771 7.00 -18.11 -28.08
N THR A 772 7.72 -19.00 -27.39
CA THR A 772 8.90 -19.65 -27.94
C THR A 772 8.48 -20.46 -29.16
N ASN A 773 8.88 -20.00 -30.35
CA ASN A 773 8.78 -20.79 -31.56
C ASN A 773 9.53 -22.12 -31.37
N TYR A 774 8.79 -23.22 -31.54
CA TYR A 774 9.31 -24.58 -31.56
C TYR A 774 10.47 -24.70 -32.55
N SER A 775 11.68 -24.86 -32.02
CA SER A 775 12.80 -25.49 -32.69
C SER A 775 12.98 -26.86 -32.05
N SER A 776 12.87 -27.90 -32.87
CA SER A 776 12.99 -29.29 -32.46
C SER A 776 14.36 -29.56 -31.83
N ASP A 777 14.42 -29.73 -30.52
CA ASP A 777 15.45 -30.57 -29.91
C ASP A 777 14.85 -31.34 -28.74
N LYS A 778 14.89 -32.66 -28.87
CA LYS A 778 14.39 -33.60 -27.87
C LYS A 778 15.38 -33.64 -26.70
N ASN A 779 14.82 -33.64 -25.50
CA ASN A 779 15.47 -33.87 -24.20
C ASN A 779 16.07 -32.63 -23.52
N LYS A 780 15.21 -31.92 -22.77
CA LYS A 780 15.45 -31.50 -21.38
C LYS A 780 14.19 -30.85 -20.83
N GLU A 781 13.65 -31.43 -19.76
CA GLU A 781 12.57 -30.86 -18.95
C GLU A 781 13.08 -29.58 -18.29
N ALA A 782 12.48 -28.44 -18.67
CA ALA A 782 12.58 -27.19 -17.94
C ALA A 782 11.15 -26.68 -17.79
N HIS A 783 10.70 -26.57 -16.54
CA HIS A 783 9.40 -26.05 -16.14
C HIS A 783 9.15 -24.68 -16.77
N SER A 784 8.01 -24.53 -17.43
CA SER A 784 7.47 -23.24 -17.86
C SER A 784 7.00 -22.47 -16.63
N ASP A 785 7.59 -21.31 -16.38
CA ASP A 785 7.02 -20.30 -15.48
C ASP A 785 5.67 -19.86 -16.05
N ASN A 786 4.60 -20.45 -15.51
CA ASN A 786 3.23 -20.14 -15.87
C ASN A 786 2.87 -18.73 -15.38
N LEU A 787 2.14 -18.01 -16.23
CA LEU A 787 1.38 -16.80 -15.88
C LEU A 787 0.49 -17.11 -14.66
N GLN A 788 0.96 -16.80 -13.45
CA GLN A 788 0.10 -16.72 -12.27
C GLN A 788 -0.75 -15.45 -12.42
N TYR A 789 -2.03 -15.64 -12.72
CA TYR A 789 -3.03 -14.58 -12.73
C TYR A 789 -3.55 -14.35 -11.31
N PRO A 790 -3.98 -13.12 -10.97
CA PRO A 790 -4.54 -12.84 -9.64
C PRO A 790 -5.76 -13.75 -9.40
N SER A 791 -5.82 -14.34 -8.21
CA SER A 791 -6.90 -15.23 -7.78
C SER A 791 -8.27 -14.56 -7.99
N VAL A 792 -9.26 -15.35 -8.39
CA VAL A 792 -10.65 -14.92 -8.42
C VAL A 792 -11.08 -14.74 -6.96
N ALA A 793 -11.03 -13.49 -6.49
CA ALA A 793 -11.21 -13.05 -5.11
C ALA A 793 -10.11 -13.52 -4.13
N PRO A 794 -9.34 -12.60 -3.51
CA PRO A 794 -8.59 -12.97 -2.30
C PRO A 794 -9.57 -13.26 -1.15
N PRO A 795 -9.27 -14.20 -0.24
CA PRO A 795 -10.00 -14.33 1.01
C PRO A 795 -10.05 -12.97 1.72
N ILE A 796 -11.18 -12.66 2.37
CA ILE A 796 -11.40 -11.40 3.09
C ILE A 796 -10.25 -11.20 4.09
N PRO A 797 -9.52 -10.07 4.06
CA PRO A 797 -8.48 -9.81 5.04
C PRO A 797 -9.05 -9.82 6.47
N LEU A 798 -8.37 -10.52 7.38
CA LEU A 798 -8.69 -10.65 8.82
C LEU A 798 -9.00 -9.32 9.55
N GLU A 799 -8.67 -8.17 8.96
CA GLU A 799 -9.00 -6.85 9.48
C GLU A 799 -10.50 -6.50 9.35
N TYR A 800 -11.28 -7.31 8.62
CA TYR A 800 -12.72 -7.08 8.33
C TYR A 800 -13.64 -8.26 8.66
N GLN A 801 -13.16 -9.27 9.40
CA GLN A 801 -13.98 -10.27 10.11
C GLN A 801 -13.98 -9.97 11.61
#